data_AF-A0A365XS56-F1
#
_entry.id   AF-A0A365XS56-F1
#
_cell.length_a   1.000
_cell.length_b   1.000
_cell.length_c   1.000
_cell.angle_alpha   90.00
_cell.angle_beta   90.00
_cell.angle_gamma   90.00
#
_symmetry.space_group_name_H-M   'P 1'
#
loop_
_entity.id
_entity.type
_entity.pdbx_description
1 polymer ?
#
loop_
_entity_poly.entity_id
_entity_poly.type
_entity_poly.pdbx_seq_one_letter_code
_entity_poly.pdbx_strand_id
1 'polypeptide(L)'
;MKQIFQTYTGNAMLNASLMTIEAMAQLSAVTDITPELLLQLCQEKKLWQVNSRLKNYSMLFTINGPLYYEDGGVVYNALFREIINTIELEGDKVCELSGLRFNRSFETVYRDALLRIGLSGREIEKRDLSINRVWVPLIGSIGSDAQALPQAKFMPAIHPVCIVLLQFLPLSSLLYRGGIFLVDSSDFYFARTYVQENYNILLRSIESTSVASQITNQSFSKGHYLLIALKILSEKEDVSDVYADLNLWSFTNSGTGAACDIDRIPCSLLRKLYWLNDTDIRKELENILRTEAISHKFLDALEGNQEWNLLYPNKFKKVVHKGVSVRFFETYMRITGNDALLPYARYIATLIREYKSISFDSYLRSTAAWQEKDYRADLQAVLVKAARDGRWSLAHHLHILDSQHLPVRSGSYQLYRCIHFYYQRNVSETVMPSATATTSPVKQVCEWMIALIQQDELSWKITADLTDPQRYLQVVYTEMLCRAYDRPGVELETIFHALMDPKKYAFRRAGLNELLRVFFSQPEQQQYTVRAPEQPAEWEPATAVQQWFRDIRALAADYQAYYYDAYRHRETGVPPYGKFFRMVNSIPQESGLFLYRFREILDNTNNYLKEKGHSQSWSDSILYNPNGDLALLFTGMALKLSLLKLYKHTLEHQPATPIL
;
A
#
# COMPACT_ATOMS: atom_id res chain seq x y z
N MET A 1 -22.12 -45.68 23.25
CA MET A 1 -22.08 -44.40 23.97
C MET A 1 -22.95 -43.40 23.22
N LYS A 2 -23.72 -42.58 23.93
CA LYS A 2 -24.60 -41.58 23.31
C LYS A 2 -23.76 -40.35 22.96
N GLN A 3 -23.51 -40.13 21.68
CA GLN A 3 -22.77 -38.96 21.19
C GLN A 3 -23.67 -37.72 21.28
N ILE A 4 -23.14 -36.60 21.78
CA ILE A 4 -23.91 -35.34 21.86
C ILE A 4 -23.82 -34.58 20.53
N PHE A 5 -22.61 -34.47 19.96
CA PHE A 5 -22.35 -33.77 18.70
C PHE A 5 -21.53 -34.64 17.73
N GLN A 6 -21.79 -34.50 16.43
CA GLN A 6 -20.98 -35.11 15.37
C GLN A 6 -19.92 -34.16 14.82
N THR A 7 -20.14 -32.86 14.94
CA THR A 7 -19.24 -31.79 14.47
C THR A 7 -19.45 -30.54 15.34
N TYR A 8 -18.59 -29.54 15.18
CA TYR A 8 -18.75 -28.25 15.84
C TYR A 8 -20.01 -27.52 15.34
N THR A 9 -20.58 -26.69 16.20
CA THR A 9 -21.94 -26.12 16.05
C THR A 9 -22.03 -24.84 15.22
N GLY A 10 -20.87 -24.28 14.83
CA GLY A 10 -20.79 -22.95 14.24
C GLY A 10 -20.98 -21.77 15.22
N ASN A 11 -21.39 -22.03 16.47
CA ASN A 11 -21.43 -21.01 17.52
C ASN A 11 -20.06 -20.90 18.21
N ALA A 12 -19.41 -19.73 18.16
CA ALA A 12 -18.05 -19.53 18.66
C ALA A 12 -17.90 -19.87 20.17
N MET A 13 -18.88 -19.52 21.00
CA MET A 13 -18.83 -19.80 22.44
C MET A 13 -18.98 -21.29 22.72
N LEU A 14 -19.94 -21.94 22.06
CA LEU A 14 -20.19 -23.36 22.25
C LEU A 14 -19.02 -24.19 21.69
N ASN A 15 -18.49 -23.82 20.53
CA ASN A 15 -17.30 -24.44 19.95
C ASN A 15 -16.08 -24.29 20.86
N ALA A 16 -15.80 -23.08 21.35
CA ALA A 16 -14.73 -22.86 22.32
C ALA A 16 -14.92 -23.73 23.56
N SER A 17 -16.15 -23.82 24.09
CA SER A 17 -16.45 -24.68 25.25
C SER A 17 -16.19 -26.16 24.98
N LEU A 18 -16.62 -26.66 23.81
CA LEU A 18 -16.37 -28.04 23.37
C LEU A 18 -14.86 -28.29 23.24
N MET A 19 -14.12 -27.36 22.63
CA MET A 19 -12.66 -27.44 22.51
C MET A 19 -11.95 -27.38 23.86
N THR A 20 -12.49 -26.66 24.85
CA THR A 20 -11.98 -26.68 26.23
C THR A 20 -12.17 -28.07 26.86
N ILE A 21 -13.33 -28.70 26.64
CA ILE A 21 -13.60 -30.06 27.11
C ILE A 21 -12.65 -31.06 26.45
N GLU A 22 -12.44 -30.96 25.13
CA GLU A 22 -11.46 -31.77 24.40
C GLU A 22 -10.06 -31.60 24.98
N ALA A 23 -9.61 -30.36 25.20
CA ALA A 23 -8.30 -30.07 25.78
C ALA A 23 -8.13 -30.64 27.20
N MET A 24 -9.16 -30.51 28.03
CA MET A 24 -9.15 -30.96 29.42
C MET A 24 -9.20 -32.50 29.55
N ALA A 25 -9.93 -33.17 28.66
CA ALA A 25 -10.04 -34.63 28.61
C ALA A 25 -9.07 -35.30 27.64
N GLN A 26 -8.20 -34.52 26.96
CA GLN A 26 -7.24 -34.99 25.96
C GLN A 26 -7.89 -35.76 24.80
N LEU A 27 -9.05 -35.31 24.34
CA LEU A 27 -9.79 -35.92 23.24
C LEU A 27 -9.25 -35.50 21.88
N SER A 28 -9.39 -36.38 20.89
CA SER A 28 -9.01 -36.11 19.50
C SER A 28 -10.18 -35.64 18.64
N ALA A 29 -11.43 -35.77 19.10
CA ALA A 29 -12.63 -35.35 18.37
C ALA A 29 -13.82 -35.00 19.28
N VAL A 30 -14.67 -34.08 18.79
CA VAL A 30 -15.87 -33.60 19.49
C VAL A 30 -16.90 -34.71 19.72
N THR A 31 -16.87 -35.75 18.87
CA THR A 31 -17.71 -36.95 18.96
C THR A 31 -17.51 -37.74 20.25
N ASP A 32 -16.36 -37.57 20.89
CA ASP A 32 -16.00 -38.30 22.10
C ASP A 32 -16.51 -37.60 23.37
N ILE A 33 -17.14 -36.42 23.23
CA ILE A 33 -17.83 -35.74 24.32
C ILE A 33 -19.18 -36.42 24.56
N THR A 34 -19.23 -37.26 25.60
CA THR A 34 -20.42 -38.00 26.04
C THR A 34 -21.01 -37.43 27.33
N PRO A 35 -22.29 -37.70 27.63
CA PRO A 35 -22.90 -37.34 28.91
C PRO A 35 -22.11 -37.89 30.11
N GLU A 36 -21.63 -39.13 30.02
CA GLU A 36 -20.85 -39.77 31.08
C GLU A 36 -19.54 -39.02 31.33
N LEU A 37 -18.84 -38.62 30.27
CA LEU A 37 -17.62 -37.83 30.36
C LEU A 37 -17.87 -36.45 30.98
N LEU A 38 -18.93 -35.75 30.57
CA LEU A 38 -19.29 -34.46 31.15
C LEU A 38 -19.54 -34.56 32.66
N LEU A 39 -20.26 -35.61 33.08
CA LEU A 39 -20.54 -35.87 34.49
C LEU A 39 -19.24 -36.14 35.26
N GLN A 40 -18.36 -36.97 34.71
CA GLN A 40 -17.05 -37.28 35.27
C GLN A 40 -16.22 -35.99 35.46
N LEU A 41 -16.08 -35.19 34.40
CA LEU A 41 -15.29 -33.96 34.44
C LEU A 41 -15.84 -32.94 35.43
N CYS A 42 -17.17 -32.76 35.50
CA CYS A 42 -17.80 -31.87 36.48
C CYS A 42 -17.45 -32.25 37.92
N GLN A 43 -17.38 -33.55 38.21
CA GLN A 43 -17.11 -34.09 39.54
C GLN A 43 -15.62 -34.08 39.89
N GLU A 44 -14.78 -34.68 39.05
CA GLU A 44 -13.35 -34.84 39.29
C GLU A 44 -12.64 -33.50 39.36
N LYS A 45 -12.98 -32.57 38.46
CA LYS A 45 -12.37 -31.23 38.41
C LYS A 45 -13.04 -30.23 39.34
N LYS A 46 -14.10 -30.64 40.05
CA LYS A 46 -14.91 -29.78 40.93
C LYS A 46 -15.26 -28.46 40.25
N LEU A 47 -15.86 -28.54 39.06
CA LEU A 47 -16.03 -27.42 38.13
C LEU A 47 -16.59 -26.15 38.80
N TRP A 48 -17.60 -26.30 39.66
CA TRP A 48 -18.21 -25.18 40.38
C TRP A 48 -17.22 -24.44 41.31
N GLN A 49 -16.29 -25.16 41.97
CA GLN A 49 -15.29 -24.55 42.87
C GLN A 49 -14.24 -23.78 42.08
N VAL A 50 -13.88 -24.27 40.89
CA VAL A 50 -12.93 -23.59 40.02
C VAL A 50 -13.60 -22.34 39.44
N ASN A 51 -14.81 -22.48 38.89
CA ASN A 51 -15.57 -21.39 38.29
C ASN A 51 -15.85 -20.25 39.28
N SER A 52 -16.17 -20.54 40.54
CA SER A 52 -16.42 -19.49 41.56
C SER A 52 -15.18 -18.68 41.92
N ARG A 53 -13.98 -19.23 41.67
CA ARG A 53 -12.69 -18.57 41.89
C ARG A 53 -12.20 -17.78 40.68
N LEU A 54 -12.78 -17.99 39.50
CA LEU A 54 -12.32 -17.34 38.28
C LEU A 54 -12.98 -15.96 38.12
N LYS A 55 -12.18 -14.88 38.07
CA LYS A 55 -12.73 -13.53 37.88
C LYS A 55 -13.50 -13.38 36.55
N ASN A 56 -13.04 -14.04 35.49
CA ASN A 56 -13.68 -14.03 34.17
C ASN A 56 -15.07 -14.68 34.17
N TYR A 57 -15.41 -15.51 35.18
CA TYR A 57 -16.72 -16.16 35.29
C TYR A 57 -17.84 -15.12 35.38
N SER A 58 -17.67 -14.11 36.24
CA SER A 58 -18.64 -13.04 36.40
C SER A 58 -18.79 -12.15 35.15
N MET A 59 -17.78 -12.10 34.29
CA MET A 59 -17.85 -11.38 33.00
C MET A 59 -18.61 -12.19 31.94
N LEU A 60 -18.69 -13.52 32.08
CA LEU A 60 -19.44 -14.42 31.21
C LEU A 60 -20.90 -14.57 31.67
N PHE A 61 -21.11 -14.80 32.97
CA PHE A 61 -22.38 -15.26 33.55
C PHE A 61 -22.96 -14.32 34.63
N THR A 62 -22.38 -13.11 34.79
CA THR A 62 -22.77 -12.13 35.81
C THR A 62 -22.60 -12.63 37.26
N ILE A 63 -22.80 -11.75 38.23
CA ILE A 63 -22.81 -12.10 39.66
C ILE A 63 -24.21 -12.51 40.16
N ASN A 64 -25.24 -12.40 39.33
CA ASN A 64 -26.63 -12.72 39.70
C ASN A 64 -26.98 -14.19 39.46
N GLY A 65 -26.03 -15.01 39.01
CA GLY A 65 -26.22 -16.43 38.80
C GLY A 65 -26.18 -17.22 40.12
N PRO A 66 -26.70 -18.46 40.12
CA PRO A 66 -26.82 -19.23 41.35
C PRO A 66 -25.50 -19.60 41.99
N LEU A 67 -24.38 -19.58 41.27
CA LEU A 67 -23.06 -19.86 41.83
C LEU A 67 -22.67 -18.88 42.97
N TYR A 68 -23.27 -17.69 43.01
CA TYR A 68 -23.01 -16.67 44.04
C TYR A 68 -24.06 -16.63 45.16
N TYR A 69 -25.03 -17.54 45.17
CA TYR A 69 -25.96 -17.70 46.29
C TYR A 69 -25.34 -18.51 47.43
N GLU A 70 -25.88 -18.40 48.65
CA GLU A 70 -25.41 -19.15 49.83
C GLU A 70 -25.44 -20.68 49.60
N ASP A 71 -26.42 -21.18 48.84
CA ASP A 71 -26.58 -22.59 48.47
C ASP A 71 -26.06 -22.92 47.06
N GLY A 72 -25.30 -21.99 46.46
CA GLY A 72 -25.00 -21.98 45.03
C GLY A 72 -24.33 -23.22 44.49
N GLY A 73 -23.34 -23.75 45.21
CA GLY A 73 -22.65 -24.98 44.82
C GLY A 73 -23.55 -26.22 44.82
N VAL A 74 -24.53 -26.29 45.73
CA VAL A 74 -25.48 -27.41 45.81
C VAL A 74 -26.45 -27.35 44.63
N VAL A 75 -27.03 -26.17 44.39
CA VAL A 75 -27.94 -25.91 43.26
C VAL A 75 -27.27 -26.18 41.92
N TYR A 76 -26.04 -25.68 41.74
CA TYR A 76 -25.26 -25.85 40.52
C TYR A 76 -25.01 -27.33 40.20
N ASN A 77 -24.55 -28.11 41.19
CA ASN A 77 -24.29 -29.53 41.00
C ASN A 77 -25.57 -30.34 40.73
N ALA A 78 -26.66 -30.02 41.44
CA ALA A 78 -27.94 -30.69 41.24
C ALA A 78 -28.50 -30.44 39.83
N LEU A 79 -28.45 -29.19 39.37
CA LEU A 79 -28.90 -28.81 38.02
C LEU A 79 -28.10 -29.52 36.94
N PHE A 80 -26.77 -29.54 37.04
CA PHE A 80 -25.92 -30.15 36.00
C PHE A 80 -26.11 -31.66 35.95
N ARG A 81 -26.23 -32.31 37.11
CA ARG A 81 -26.56 -33.74 37.19
C ARG A 81 -27.91 -34.02 36.55
N GLU A 82 -28.92 -33.19 36.81
CA GLU A 82 -30.23 -33.36 36.19
C GLU A 82 -30.14 -33.24 34.67
N ILE A 83 -29.54 -32.16 34.17
CA ILE A 83 -29.40 -31.90 32.74
C ILE A 83 -28.68 -33.05 32.02
N ILE A 84 -27.56 -33.53 32.57
CA ILE A 84 -26.75 -34.57 31.94
C ILE A 84 -27.50 -35.91 31.95
N ASN A 85 -28.14 -36.27 33.07
CA ASN A 85 -28.85 -37.55 33.20
C ASN A 85 -30.13 -37.60 32.37
N THR A 86 -30.74 -36.46 32.06
CA THR A 86 -31.99 -36.38 31.28
C THR A 86 -31.78 -35.81 29.89
N ILE A 87 -30.58 -35.96 29.32
CA ILE A 87 -30.25 -35.40 28.00
C ILE A 87 -31.09 -36.04 26.89
N GLU A 88 -31.77 -35.19 26.13
CA GLU A 88 -32.54 -35.55 24.94
C GLU A 88 -31.69 -35.27 23.69
N LEU A 89 -31.91 -35.99 22.59
CA LEU A 89 -31.31 -35.67 21.28
C LEU A 89 -32.36 -35.62 20.16
N GLU A 90 -33.61 -35.90 20.52
CA GLU A 90 -34.77 -35.93 19.65
C GLU A 90 -35.87 -35.10 20.33
N GLY A 91 -36.77 -34.54 19.54
CA GLY A 91 -37.86 -33.71 20.04
C GLY A 91 -38.36 -32.68 19.03
N ASP A 92 -39.43 -32.01 19.43
CA ASP A 92 -40.17 -31.06 18.59
C ASP A 92 -39.51 -29.67 18.57
N LYS A 93 -38.74 -29.30 19.59
CA LYS A 93 -37.99 -28.03 19.64
C LYS A 93 -36.60 -28.23 19.05
N VAL A 94 -36.08 -27.18 18.42
CA VAL A 94 -34.71 -27.13 17.90
C VAL A 94 -33.93 -26.07 18.65
N CYS A 95 -32.73 -26.40 19.12
CA CYS A 95 -31.85 -25.49 19.81
C CYS A 95 -31.29 -24.44 18.85
N GLU A 96 -31.51 -23.17 19.15
CA GLU A 96 -31.03 -22.05 18.33
C GLU A 96 -29.51 -21.87 18.38
N LEU A 97 -28.83 -22.39 19.41
CA LEU A 97 -27.37 -22.31 19.53
C LEU A 97 -26.63 -23.48 18.85
N SER A 98 -27.24 -24.66 18.84
CA SER A 98 -26.53 -25.92 18.54
C SER A 98 -27.21 -26.81 17.52
N GLY A 99 -28.47 -26.54 17.15
CA GLY A 99 -29.28 -27.38 16.27
C GLY A 99 -29.82 -28.67 16.91
N LEU A 100 -29.48 -28.97 18.17
CA LEU A 100 -29.99 -30.17 18.87
C LEU A 100 -31.50 -30.13 19.06
N ARG A 101 -32.15 -31.30 18.96
CA ARG A 101 -33.58 -31.45 19.21
C ARG A 101 -33.88 -31.84 20.66
N PHE A 102 -34.95 -31.29 21.22
CA PHE A 102 -35.39 -31.56 22.59
C PHE A 102 -36.87 -31.25 22.82
N ASN A 103 -37.42 -31.75 23.92
CA ASN A 103 -38.77 -31.47 24.39
C ASN A 103 -38.77 -30.72 25.72
N ARG A 104 -37.98 -31.19 26.71
CA ARG A 104 -37.95 -30.60 28.06
C ARG A 104 -37.23 -29.26 28.09
N SER A 105 -37.93 -28.21 28.51
CA SER A 105 -37.33 -26.88 28.68
C SER A 105 -36.39 -26.83 29.89
N PHE A 106 -35.46 -25.87 29.86
CA PHE A 106 -34.59 -25.57 31.00
C PHE A 106 -35.37 -25.30 32.28
N GLU A 107 -36.49 -24.56 32.21
CA GLU A 107 -37.34 -24.28 33.37
C GLU A 107 -37.83 -25.56 34.07
N THR A 108 -38.31 -26.54 33.31
CA THR A 108 -38.77 -27.83 33.84
C THR A 108 -37.62 -28.56 34.52
N VAL A 109 -36.47 -28.66 33.84
CA VAL A 109 -35.29 -29.35 34.36
C VAL A 109 -34.75 -28.66 35.63
N TYR A 110 -34.77 -27.33 35.67
CA TYR A 110 -34.29 -26.58 36.81
C TYR A 110 -35.22 -26.73 38.02
N ARG A 111 -36.54 -26.68 37.81
CA ARG A 111 -37.54 -26.96 38.85
C ARG A 111 -37.34 -28.35 39.46
N ASP A 112 -37.14 -29.37 38.63
CA ASP A 112 -36.94 -30.75 39.08
C ASP A 112 -35.64 -30.91 39.88
N ALA A 113 -34.57 -30.22 39.49
CA ALA A 113 -33.31 -30.20 40.23
C ALA A 113 -33.46 -29.56 41.62
N LEU A 114 -34.21 -28.45 41.74
CA LEU A 114 -34.47 -27.77 43.00
C LEU A 114 -35.35 -28.62 43.94
N LEU A 115 -36.36 -29.32 43.39
CA LEU A 115 -37.17 -30.27 44.15
C LEU A 115 -36.33 -31.41 44.73
N ARG A 116 -35.37 -31.93 43.96
CA ARG A 116 -34.49 -33.03 44.40
C ARG A 116 -33.56 -32.66 45.56
N ILE A 117 -33.19 -31.39 45.69
CA ILE A 117 -32.38 -30.91 46.82
C ILE A 117 -33.22 -30.46 48.02
N GLY A 118 -34.54 -30.67 47.98
CA GLY A 118 -35.45 -30.47 49.12
C GLY A 118 -36.07 -29.07 49.24
N LEU A 119 -35.96 -28.22 48.21
CA LEU A 119 -36.65 -26.92 48.21
C LEU A 119 -38.16 -27.09 48.02
N SER A 120 -38.94 -26.37 48.82
CA SER A 120 -40.40 -26.36 48.72
C SER A 120 -40.88 -25.60 47.47
N GLY A 121 -42.07 -25.91 46.96
CA GLY A 121 -42.65 -25.21 45.81
C GLY A 121 -42.71 -23.68 45.97
N ARG A 122 -42.98 -23.19 47.19
CA ARG A 122 -42.99 -21.76 47.52
C ARG A 122 -41.60 -21.10 47.46
N GLU A 123 -40.54 -21.85 47.74
CA GLU A 123 -39.16 -21.33 47.61
C GLU A 123 -38.71 -21.32 46.17
N ILE A 124 -39.15 -22.31 45.38
CA ILE A 124 -38.88 -22.39 43.95
C ILE A 124 -39.56 -21.24 43.19
N GLU A 125 -40.80 -20.90 43.53
CA GLU A 125 -41.53 -19.77 42.92
C GLU A 125 -40.86 -18.40 43.11
N LYS A 126 -39.97 -18.27 44.10
CA LYS A 126 -39.19 -17.05 44.35
C LYS A 126 -37.92 -16.96 43.49
N ARG A 127 -37.55 -18.03 42.78
CA ARG A 127 -36.34 -18.08 41.96
C ARG A 127 -36.66 -17.82 40.50
N ASP A 128 -35.74 -17.16 39.81
CA ASP A 128 -35.80 -17.01 38.36
C ASP A 128 -35.35 -18.32 37.69
N LEU A 129 -36.30 -19.03 37.08
CA LEU A 129 -36.08 -20.29 36.36
C LEU A 129 -35.91 -20.08 34.85
N SER A 130 -35.89 -18.84 34.37
CA SER A 130 -35.76 -18.52 32.96
C SER A 130 -34.34 -18.74 32.44
N ILE A 131 -34.21 -18.98 31.13
CA ILE A 131 -32.92 -18.90 30.45
C ILE A 131 -32.63 -17.42 30.22
N ASN A 132 -31.52 -16.95 30.79
CA ASN A 132 -31.09 -15.57 30.65
C ASN A 132 -29.55 -15.49 30.65
N ARG A 133 -29.02 -14.26 30.69
CA ARG A 133 -27.58 -13.97 30.63
C ARG A 133 -26.72 -14.61 31.72
N VAL A 134 -27.32 -15.11 32.81
CA VAL A 134 -26.58 -15.84 33.84
C VAL A 134 -26.23 -17.28 33.43
N TRP A 135 -26.87 -17.78 32.38
CA TRP A 135 -26.69 -19.15 31.89
C TRP A 135 -26.05 -19.21 30.50
N VAL A 136 -26.37 -18.24 29.65
CA VAL A 136 -25.86 -18.16 28.28
C VAL A 136 -25.35 -16.74 28.01
N PRO A 137 -24.06 -16.56 27.71
CA PRO A 137 -23.52 -15.22 27.47
C PRO A 137 -24.13 -14.60 26.20
N LEU A 138 -24.26 -13.27 26.19
CA LEU A 138 -24.86 -12.48 25.08
C LEU A 138 -26.31 -12.83 24.72
N ILE A 139 -27.00 -13.63 25.54
CA ILE A 139 -28.44 -13.82 25.38
C ILE A 139 -29.18 -12.61 25.96
N GLY A 140 -30.00 -11.95 25.15
CA GLY A 140 -30.79 -10.82 25.60
C GLY A 140 -31.70 -11.21 26.77
N SER A 141 -31.84 -10.31 27.75
CA SER A 141 -32.88 -10.46 28.77
C SER A 141 -34.22 -9.96 28.20
N ILE A 142 -35.31 -10.70 28.46
CA ILE A 142 -36.66 -10.15 28.27
C ILE A 142 -36.85 -9.10 29.37
N GLY A 143 -36.61 -7.83 29.03
CA GLY A 143 -36.84 -6.70 29.93
C GLY A 143 -35.87 -5.52 29.82
N SER A 144 -34.60 -5.71 29.42
CA SER A 144 -33.64 -4.59 29.24
C SER A 144 -33.18 -4.38 27.79
N ASP A 145 -32.84 -5.45 27.08
CA ASP A 145 -32.20 -5.34 25.75
C ASP A 145 -33.21 -5.66 24.62
N ALA A 146 -34.21 -6.50 24.91
CA ALA A 146 -35.30 -6.84 23.99
C ALA A 146 -36.25 -5.65 23.68
N GLN A 147 -36.15 -4.52 24.40
CA GLN A 147 -36.89 -3.30 24.06
C GLN A 147 -36.22 -2.47 22.93
N ALA A 148 -34.97 -2.78 22.55
CA ALA A 148 -34.28 -2.10 21.46
C ALA A 148 -34.53 -2.73 20.07
N LEU A 149 -35.00 -3.99 20.02
CA LEU A 149 -35.31 -4.70 18.78
C LEU A 149 -36.78 -5.17 18.77
N PRO A 150 -37.67 -4.53 18.01
CA PRO A 150 -39.10 -4.88 17.93
C PRO A 150 -39.41 -6.32 17.44
N GLN A 151 -38.40 -7.10 17.06
CA GLN A 151 -38.56 -8.44 16.45
C GLN A 151 -38.38 -9.63 17.41
N ALA A 152 -37.77 -9.46 18.58
CA ALA A 152 -37.55 -10.58 19.52
C ALA A 152 -38.80 -10.85 20.37
N LYS A 153 -39.81 -11.51 19.80
CA LYS A 153 -41.08 -11.83 20.49
C LYS A 153 -41.02 -13.01 21.46
N PHE A 154 -39.97 -13.84 21.43
CA PHE A 154 -39.93 -15.11 22.15
C PHE A 154 -38.59 -15.35 22.85
N MET A 155 -38.60 -16.10 23.95
CA MET A 155 -37.36 -16.62 24.53
C MET A 155 -36.71 -17.61 23.56
N PRO A 156 -35.40 -17.50 23.30
CA PRO A 156 -34.69 -18.43 22.42
C PRO A 156 -34.78 -19.87 22.95
N ALA A 157 -35.10 -20.80 22.06
CA ALA A 157 -35.15 -22.22 22.39
C ALA A 157 -33.73 -22.77 22.55
N ILE A 158 -33.30 -23.05 23.78
CA ILE A 158 -31.97 -23.58 24.07
C ILE A 158 -32.05 -24.94 24.75
N HIS A 159 -31.30 -25.89 24.19
CA HIS A 159 -31.14 -27.21 24.76
C HIS A 159 -30.42 -27.13 26.12
N PRO A 160 -30.96 -27.72 27.20
CA PRO A 160 -30.36 -27.62 28.54
C PRO A 160 -28.88 -28.05 28.61
N VAL A 161 -28.46 -29.07 27.84
CA VAL A 161 -27.04 -29.48 27.75
C VAL A 161 -26.09 -28.33 27.37
N CYS A 162 -26.52 -27.38 26.54
CA CYS A 162 -25.68 -26.24 26.17
C CYS A 162 -25.30 -25.39 27.39
N ILE A 163 -26.16 -25.33 28.41
CA ILE A 163 -25.87 -24.65 29.68
C ILE A 163 -24.71 -25.32 30.39
N VAL A 164 -24.68 -26.66 30.45
CA VAL A 164 -23.57 -27.41 31.07
C VAL A 164 -22.28 -27.21 30.27
N LEU A 165 -22.35 -27.28 28.94
CA LEU A 165 -21.18 -27.14 28.07
C LEU A 165 -20.54 -25.75 28.20
N LEU A 166 -21.34 -24.68 28.14
CA LEU A 166 -20.86 -23.31 28.27
C LEU A 166 -20.10 -23.04 29.57
N GLN A 167 -20.28 -23.87 30.58
CA GLN A 167 -19.67 -23.68 31.89
C GLN A 167 -18.22 -24.16 31.95
N PHE A 168 -17.73 -24.78 30.88
CA PHE A 168 -16.31 -25.03 30.64
C PHE A 168 -15.60 -23.84 29.95
N LEU A 169 -16.35 -22.93 29.30
CA LEU A 169 -15.80 -21.75 28.64
C LEU A 169 -14.86 -20.88 29.51
N PRO A 170 -15.15 -20.63 30.81
CA PRO A 170 -14.25 -19.86 31.67
C PRO A 170 -12.83 -20.45 31.75
N LEU A 171 -12.68 -21.77 31.56
CA LEU A 171 -11.42 -22.49 31.73
C LEU A 171 -10.41 -22.27 30.58
N SER A 172 -10.84 -21.66 29.47
CA SER A 172 -9.95 -21.26 28.37
C SER A 172 -10.14 -19.81 27.93
N SER A 173 -10.85 -19.02 28.72
CA SER A 173 -11.16 -17.62 28.43
C SER A 173 -10.10 -16.68 29.00
N LEU A 174 -9.38 -15.95 28.15
CA LEU A 174 -8.43 -14.90 28.54
C LEU A 174 -9.09 -13.52 28.40
N LEU A 175 -8.34 -12.43 28.46
CA LEU A 175 -8.84 -11.07 28.19
C LEU A 175 -8.19 -10.42 26.96
N TYR A 176 -9.01 -9.85 26.11
CA TYR A 176 -8.59 -9.02 24.98
C TYR A 176 -9.40 -7.73 24.97
N ARG A 177 -8.74 -6.57 24.85
CA ARG A 177 -9.39 -5.23 24.87
C ARG A 177 -10.36 -5.01 26.05
N GLY A 178 -10.08 -5.61 27.20
CA GLY A 178 -10.92 -5.52 28.41
C GLY A 178 -12.14 -6.44 28.45
N GLY A 179 -12.44 -7.18 27.38
CA GLY A 179 -13.46 -8.23 27.33
C GLY A 179 -12.87 -9.64 27.37
N ILE A 180 -13.73 -10.65 27.52
CA ILE A 180 -13.43 -12.07 27.38
C ILE A 180 -12.95 -12.37 25.97
N PHE A 181 -11.77 -12.96 25.89
CA PHE A 181 -11.13 -13.39 24.66
C PHE A 181 -11.60 -14.78 24.24
N LEU A 182 -12.13 -14.89 23.03
CA LEU A 182 -12.32 -16.17 22.34
C LEU A 182 -11.65 -16.15 20.98
N VAL A 183 -11.20 -17.33 20.56
CA VAL A 183 -10.65 -17.56 19.23
C VAL A 183 -11.65 -18.37 18.43
N ASP A 184 -11.88 -17.93 17.22
CA ASP A 184 -12.66 -18.65 16.22
C ASP A 184 -11.92 -18.63 14.88
N SER A 185 -12.01 -19.72 14.12
CA SER A 185 -11.38 -19.86 12.82
C SER A 185 -12.12 -20.88 11.98
N SER A 186 -12.08 -20.70 10.66
CA SER A 186 -12.54 -21.69 9.67
C SER A 186 -11.76 -23.01 9.74
N ASP A 187 -10.55 -22.99 10.29
CA ASP A 187 -9.74 -24.19 10.53
C ASP A 187 -9.94 -24.68 11.97
N PHE A 188 -10.79 -25.70 12.13
CA PHE A 188 -11.12 -26.23 13.46
C PHE A 188 -9.93 -26.88 14.18
N TYR A 189 -8.98 -27.47 13.46
CA TYR A 189 -7.77 -27.99 14.10
C TYR A 189 -6.97 -26.84 14.71
N PHE A 190 -6.77 -25.76 13.95
CA PHE A 190 -6.08 -24.57 14.42
C PHE A 190 -6.81 -23.94 15.62
N ALA A 191 -8.13 -23.75 15.54
CA ALA A 191 -8.94 -23.22 16.63
C ALA A 191 -8.84 -24.09 17.89
N ARG A 192 -8.93 -25.41 17.75
CA ARG A 192 -8.82 -26.35 18.87
C ARG A 192 -7.46 -26.27 19.55
N THR A 193 -6.38 -26.30 18.78
CA THR A 193 -5.01 -26.18 19.35
C THR A 193 -4.82 -24.83 20.03
N TYR A 194 -5.40 -23.76 19.49
CA TYR A 194 -5.36 -22.44 20.13
C TYR A 194 -6.11 -22.45 21.47
N VAL A 195 -7.35 -22.96 21.50
CA VAL A 195 -8.14 -23.07 22.74
C VAL A 195 -7.42 -23.93 23.77
N GLN A 196 -6.75 -25.00 23.35
CA GLN A 196 -5.90 -25.82 24.21
C GLN A 196 -4.73 -25.04 24.81
N GLU A 197 -4.03 -24.20 24.04
CA GLU A 197 -2.98 -23.33 24.57
C GLU A 197 -3.54 -22.32 25.59
N ASN A 198 -4.71 -21.73 25.33
CA ASN A 198 -5.39 -20.84 26.29
C ASN A 198 -5.77 -21.58 27.58
N TYR A 199 -6.30 -22.80 27.46
CA TYR A 199 -6.59 -23.67 28.61
C TYR A 199 -5.32 -23.95 29.41
N ASN A 200 -4.21 -24.31 28.75
CA ASN A 200 -2.94 -24.57 29.42
C ASN A 200 -2.40 -23.35 30.19
N ILE A 201 -2.55 -22.14 29.63
CA ILE A 201 -2.19 -20.88 30.31
C ILE A 201 -3.01 -20.70 31.59
N LEU A 202 -4.32 -20.91 31.50
CA LEU A 202 -5.20 -20.72 32.65
C LEU A 202 -5.05 -21.83 33.68
N LEU A 203 -4.84 -23.09 33.25
CA LEU A 203 -4.58 -24.22 34.13
C LEU A 203 -3.37 -23.95 35.02
N ARG A 204 -2.26 -23.46 34.45
CA ARG A 204 -1.08 -23.05 35.24
C ARG A 204 -1.40 -21.95 36.25
N SER A 205 -2.29 -21.02 35.90
CA SER A 205 -2.77 -19.98 36.82
C SER A 205 -3.63 -20.56 37.95
N ILE A 206 -4.52 -21.52 37.63
CA ILE A 206 -5.36 -22.23 38.60
C ILE A 206 -4.49 -23.02 39.60
N GLU A 207 -3.48 -23.74 39.10
CA GLU A 207 -2.58 -24.59 39.88
C GLU A 207 -1.61 -23.79 40.76
N SER A 208 -1.14 -22.63 40.28
CA SER A 208 -0.23 -21.76 41.05
C SER A 208 -0.95 -20.87 42.08
N THR A 209 -2.28 -20.75 42.00
CA THR A 209 -3.07 -19.89 42.89
C THR A 209 -3.68 -20.71 44.03
N SER A 210 -3.46 -20.27 45.28
CA SER A 210 -4.06 -20.89 46.47
C SER A 210 -5.57 -21.07 46.34
N VAL A 211 -6.10 -22.19 46.86
CA VAL A 211 -7.51 -22.59 46.78
C VAL A 211 -8.45 -21.54 47.40
N ALA A 212 -7.99 -20.79 48.40
CA ALA A 212 -8.78 -19.72 49.04
C ALA A 212 -8.81 -18.41 48.24
N SER A 213 -7.98 -18.26 47.20
CA SER A 213 -7.82 -17.02 46.45
C SER A 213 -8.58 -17.04 45.13
N GLN A 214 -9.02 -15.84 44.71
CA GLN A 214 -9.53 -15.56 43.37
C GLN A 214 -8.39 -15.61 42.34
N ILE A 215 -8.66 -16.19 41.18
CA ILE A 215 -7.73 -16.34 40.06
C ILE A 215 -7.90 -15.12 39.15
N THR A 216 -6.79 -14.42 38.92
CA THR A 216 -6.77 -13.20 38.12
C THR A 216 -6.89 -13.50 36.63
N ASN A 217 -7.59 -12.61 35.93
CA ASN A 217 -7.70 -12.67 34.49
C ASN A 217 -6.34 -12.42 33.82
N GLN A 218 -5.99 -13.26 32.84
CA GLN A 218 -4.78 -13.12 32.02
C GLN A 218 -5.12 -12.31 30.77
N SER A 219 -4.38 -11.23 30.49
CA SER A 219 -4.60 -10.35 29.34
C SER A 219 -3.30 -10.17 28.56
N PHE A 220 -3.39 -10.16 27.23
CA PHE A 220 -2.23 -9.92 26.38
C PHE A 220 -2.52 -8.90 25.28
N SER A 221 -1.45 -8.40 24.64
CA SER A 221 -1.57 -7.56 23.46
C SER A 221 -1.95 -8.38 22.22
N LYS A 222 -2.52 -7.73 21.19
CA LYS A 222 -2.83 -8.37 19.90
C LYS A 222 -1.63 -9.13 19.32
N GLY A 223 -0.44 -8.54 19.37
CA GLY A 223 0.77 -9.17 18.87
C GLY A 223 1.17 -10.43 19.65
N HIS A 224 0.91 -10.51 20.95
CA HIS A 224 1.13 -11.74 21.71
C HIS A 224 0.19 -12.86 21.29
N TYR A 225 -1.09 -12.56 21.06
CA TYR A 225 -2.04 -13.53 20.53
C TYR A 225 -1.62 -14.03 19.13
N LEU A 226 -1.14 -13.13 18.27
CA LEU A 226 -0.58 -13.53 16.98
C LEU A 226 0.66 -14.43 17.11
N LEU A 227 1.48 -14.28 18.16
CA LEU A 227 2.61 -15.20 18.40
C LEU A 227 2.15 -16.62 18.75
N ILE A 228 1.05 -16.76 19.50
CA ILE A 228 0.44 -18.08 19.76
C ILE A 228 -0.04 -18.68 18.44
N ALA A 229 -0.73 -17.90 17.60
CA ALA A 229 -1.16 -18.33 16.27
C ALA A 229 0.03 -18.82 15.42
N LEU A 230 1.11 -18.05 15.37
CA LEU A 230 2.30 -18.38 14.57
C LEU A 230 3.03 -19.64 15.06
N LYS A 231 3.08 -19.87 16.37
CA LYS A 231 3.62 -21.10 16.96
C LYS A 231 2.81 -22.31 16.46
N ILE A 232 1.49 -22.25 16.57
CA ILE A 232 0.59 -23.33 16.14
C ILE A 232 0.73 -23.58 14.63
N LEU A 233 0.80 -22.51 13.82
CA LEU A 233 0.99 -22.64 12.37
C LEU A 233 2.35 -23.27 12.01
N SER A 234 3.40 -23.00 12.78
CA SER A 234 4.73 -23.60 12.54
C SER A 234 4.83 -25.09 12.85
N GLU A 235 3.86 -25.63 13.58
CA GLU A 235 3.75 -27.06 13.87
C GLU A 235 2.96 -27.82 12.77
N LYS A 236 2.33 -27.11 11.82
CA LYS A 236 1.65 -27.71 10.67
C LYS A 236 2.63 -27.92 9.51
N GLU A 237 2.62 -29.12 8.92
CA GLU A 237 3.51 -29.48 7.80
C GLU A 237 3.22 -28.68 6.51
N ASP A 238 1.98 -28.22 6.29
CA ASP A 238 1.62 -27.47 5.08
C ASP A 238 0.74 -26.26 5.40
N VAL A 239 1.33 -25.06 5.37
CA VAL A 239 0.66 -23.78 5.64
C VAL A 239 0.12 -23.15 4.34
N SER A 240 0.55 -23.67 3.18
CA SER A 240 0.19 -23.11 1.86
C SER A 240 -1.30 -23.27 1.53
N ASP A 241 -1.90 -24.35 2.02
CA ASP A 241 -3.32 -24.71 1.82
C ASP A 241 -4.26 -24.29 2.97
N VAL A 242 -3.73 -23.71 4.04
CA VAL A 242 -4.53 -23.38 5.22
C VAL A 242 -5.25 -22.04 5.02
N TYR A 243 -6.56 -22.10 4.82
CA TYR A 243 -7.47 -20.96 4.97
C TYR A 243 -7.87 -20.85 6.45
N ALA A 244 -7.08 -20.09 7.22
CA ALA A 244 -7.34 -19.82 8.63
C ALA A 244 -7.52 -18.32 8.83
N ASP A 245 -8.68 -17.79 8.43
CA ASP A 245 -9.09 -16.50 8.98
C ASP A 245 -9.24 -16.66 10.50
N LEU A 246 -8.67 -15.72 11.24
CA LEU A 246 -8.62 -15.77 12.70
C LEU A 246 -9.47 -14.62 13.25
N ASN A 247 -10.53 -14.96 13.96
CA ASN A 247 -11.38 -14.01 14.64
C ASN A 247 -10.98 -13.93 16.12
N LEU A 248 -10.48 -12.77 16.54
CA LEU A 248 -10.20 -12.47 17.93
C LEU A 248 -11.43 -11.78 18.54
N TRP A 249 -12.28 -12.55 19.20
CA TRP A 249 -13.47 -12.03 19.86
C TRP A 249 -13.08 -11.37 21.18
N SER A 250 -13.68 -10.22 21.47
CA SER A 250 -13.66 -9.57 22.78
C SER A 250 -15.09 -9.28 23.18
N PHE A 251 -15.60 -9.88 24.25
CA PHE A 251 -16.96 -9.62 24.69
C PHE A 251 -17.09 -9.53 26.21
N THR A 252 -18.11 -8.84 26.68
CA THR A 252 -18.43 -8.80 28.11
C THR A 252 -19.94 -8.82 28.31
N ASN A 253 -20.36 -9.51 29.36
CA ASN A 253 -21.74 -9.59 29.81
C ASN A 253 -21.94 -8.86 31.16
N SER A 254 -20.95 -8.06 31.57
CA SER A 254 -20.97 -7.29 32.82
C SER A 254 -21.45 -5.84 32.62
N GLY A 255 -21.99 -5.22 33.67
CA GLY A 255 -22.45 -3.82 33.65
C GLY A 255 -23.88 -3.65 33.13
N THR A 256 -24.13 -2.55 32.38
CA THR A 256 -25.46 -2.13 31.91
C THR A 256 -25.92 -2.80 30.61
N GLY A 257 -25.10 -3.63 29.97
CA GLY A 257 -25.45 -4.34 28.74
C GLY A 257 -24.34 -5.25 28.22
N ALA A 258 -24.69 -6.14 27.28
CA ALA A 258 -23.74 -6.99 26.57
C ALA A 258 -22.97 -6.20 25.50
N ALA A 259 -21.65 -6.39 25.40
CA ALA A 259 -20.83 -5.80 24.35
C ALA A 259 -19.95 -6.87 23.69
N CYS A 260 -19.79 -6.80 22.37
CA CYS A 260 -18.99 -7.74 21.59
C CYS A 260 -18.28 -6.99 20.45
N ASP A 261 -16.98 -7.20 20.34
CA ASP A 261 -16.10 -6.73 19.27
C ASP A 261 -15.36 -7.93 18.67
N ILE A 262 -15.15 -7.93 17.36
CA ILE A 262 -14.46 -9.00 16.65
C ILE A 262 -13.35 -8.36 15.82
N ASP A 263 -12.11 -8.62 16.20
CA ASP A 263 -10.94 -8.22 15.44
C ASP A 263 -10.54 -9.36 14.50
N ARG A 264 -10.97 -9.25 13.24
CA ARG A 264 -10.68 -10.23 12.19
C ARG A 264 -9.26 -10.04 11.69
N ILE A 265 -8.49 -11.12 11.71
CA ILE A 265 -7.14 -11.22 11.14
C ILE A 265 -7.25 -12.01 9.83
N PRO A 266 -7.08 -11.35 8.67
CA PRO A 266 -7.15 -12.03 7.40
C PRO A 266 -6.05 -13.09 7.27
N CYS A 267 -6.36 -14.20 6.60
CA CYS A 267 -5.40 -15.25 6.28
C CYS A 267 -4.16 -14.69 5.54
N SER A 268 -4.33 -13.66 4.70
CA SER A 268 -3.22 -12.99 4.00
C SER A 268 -2.22 -12.34 4.96
N LEU A 269 -2.69 -11.72 6.05
CA LEU A 269 -1.82 -11.15 7.08
C LEU A 269 -1.11 -12.24 7.88
N LEU A 270 -1.81 -13.31 8.26
CA LEU A 270 -1.19 -14.46 8.94
C LEU A 270 -0.11 -15.12 8.10
N ARG A 271 -0.32 -15.29 6.79
CA ARG A 271 0.69 -15.83 5.86
C ARG A 271 1.94 -14.94 5.80
N LYS A 272 1.76 -13.62 5.71
CA LYS A 272 2.88 -12.67 5.74
C LYS A 272 3.67 -12.75 7.06
N LEU A 273 2.97 -12.81 8.19
CA LEU A 273 3.59 -12.98 9.50
C LEU A 273 4.31 -14.32 9.63
N TYR A 274 3.74 -15.39 9.07
CA TYR A 274 4.37 -16.71 9.02
C TYR A 274 5.67 -16.70 8.24
N TRP A 275 5.72 -16.05 7.07
CA TRP A 275 6.96 -15.89 6.31
C TRP A 275 8.01 -15.04 7.05
N LEU A 276 7.58 -14.08 7.86
CA LEU A 276 8.49 -13.33 8.75
C LEU A 276 8.89 -14.11 10.01
N ASN A 277 8.28 -15.26 10.28
CA ASN A 277 8.58 -16.13 11.43
C ASN A 277 9.68 -17.18 11.13
N ASP A 278 10.44 -16.95 10.06
CA ASP A 278 11.62 -17.71 9.65
C ASP A 278 12.69 -17.74 10.76
N THR A 279 13.49 -18.81 10.84
CA THR A 279 14.38 -19.08 11.99
C THR A 279 15.36 -17.94 12.28
N ASP A 280 15.84 -17.26 11.23
CA ASP A 280 16.87 -16.23 11.34
C ASP A 280 16.30 -14.87 11.81
N ILE A 281 15.00 -14.64 11.58
CA ILE A 281 14.34 -13.34 11.81
C ILE A 281 13.18 -13.42 12.82
N ARG A 282 12.84 -14.63 13.31
CA ARG A 282 11.79 -14.89 14.30
C ARG A 282 11.89 -14.01 15.53
N LYS A 283 13.08 -13.92 16.15
CA LYS A 283 13.28 -13.11 17.37
C LYS A 283 13.00 -11.64 17.12
N GLU A 284 13.30 -11.15 15.92
CA GLU A 284 13.04 -9.77 15.54
C GLU A 284 11.52 -9.54 15.38
N LEU A 285 10.81 -10.44 14.71
CA LEU A 285 9.34 -10.42 14.63
C LEU A 285 8.70 -10.49 16.02
N GLU A 286 9.13 -11.40 16.89
CA GLU A 286 8.64 -11.54 18.26
C GLU A 286 8.78 -10.25 19.06
N ASN A 287 9.94 -9.58 18.96
CA ASN A 287 10.18 -8.32 19.63
C ASN A 287 9.25 -7.21 19.11
N ILE A 288 9.02 -7.15 17.80
CA ILE A 288 8.08 -6.21 17.17
C ILE A 288 6.66 -6.46 17.69
N LEU A 289 6.19 -7.71 17.66
CA LEU A 289 4.83 -8.07 18.04
C LEU A 289 4.57 -7.89 19.54
N ARG A 290 5.56 -8.16 20.41
CA ARG A 290 5.46 -7.94 21.87
C ARG A 290 5.47 -6.46 22.26
N THR A 291 6.00 -5.58 21.42
CA THR A 291 6.11 -4.15 21.73
C THR A 291 4.87 -3.39 21.25
N GLU A 292 3.90 -3.21 22.15
CA GLU A 292 2.59 -2.59 21.85
C GLU A 292 2.68 -1.24 21.12
N ALA A 293 3.64 -0.39 21.51
CA ALA A 293 3.84 0.94 20.92
C ALA A 293 4.11 0.92 19.41
N ILE A 294 4.62 -0.19 18.87
CA ILE A 294 5.02 -0.32 17.46
C ILE A 294 4.27 -1.43 16.71
N SER A 295 3.76 -2.44 17.43
CA SER A 295 3.10 -3.63 16.88
C SER A 295 1.90 -3.28 16.00
N HIS A 296 1.02 -2.39 16.44
CA HIS A 296 -0.16 -1.99 15.66
C HIS A 296 0.24 -1.38 14.29
N LYS A 297 1.15 -0.41 14.27
CA LYS A 297 1.60 0.22 13.01
C LYS A 297 2.32 -0.74 12.08
N PHE A 298 3.01 -1.73 12.65
CA PHE A 298 3.66 -2.78 11.89
C PHE A 298 2.62 -3.67 11.21
N LEU A 299 1.60 -4.12 11.95
CA LEU A 299 0.52 -4.94 11.41
C LEU A 299 -0.27 -4.20 10.33
N ASP A 300 -0.63 -2.93 10.57
CA ASP A 300 -1.38 -2.10 9.61
C ASP A 300 -0.58 -1.92 8.30
N ALA A 301 0.72 -1.62 8.41
CA ALA A 301 1.59 -1.46 7.24
C ALA A 301 1.77 -2.78 6.47
N LEU A 302 1.95 -3.89 7.20
CA LEU A 302 2.13 -5.21 6.60
C LEU A 302 0.86 -5.68 5.88
N GLU A 303 -0.31 -5.44 6.47
CA GLU A 303 -1.61 -5.73 5.86
C GLU A 303 -1.81 -4.91 4.58
N GLY A 304 -1.55 -3.61 4.65
CA GLY A 304 -1.69 -2.66 3.55
C GLY A 304 -0.61 -2.71 2.45
N ASN A 305 0.36 -3.63 2.51
CA ASN A 305 1.53 -3.69 1.61
C ASN A 305 2.36 -2.39 1.58
N GLN A 306 2.44 -1.70 2.71
CA GLN A 306 3.15 -0.43 2.85
C GLN A 306 4.51 -0.62 3.53
N GLU A 307 5.45 0.27 3.25
CA GLU A 307 6.70 0.32 4.01
C GLU A 307 6.46 0.78 5.46
N TRP A 308 6.83 -0.07 6.42
CA TRP A 308 6.81 0.32 7.83
C TRP A 308 8.03 1.20 8.17
N ASN A 309 7.80 2.35 8.82
CA ASN A 309 8.86 3.34 9.04
C ASN A 309 10.04 2.87 9.88
N LEU A 310 9.88 1.83 10.71
CA LEU A 310 10.93 1.26 11.53
C LEU A 310 11.69 0.10 10.85
N LEU A 311 11.40 -0.19 9.58
CA LEU A 311 12.29 -0.98 8.74
C LEU A 311 13.67 -0.30 8.66
N TYR A 312 13.66 1.03 8.56
CA TYR A 312 14.86 1.84 8.38
C TYR A 312 15.39 2.34 9.74
N PRO A 313 16.71 2.57 9.86
CA PRO A 313 17.26 3.36 10.94
C PRO A 313 16.54 4.71 11.02
N ASN A 314 16.08 5.08 12.21
CA ASN A 314 15.29 6.29 12.40
C ASN A 314 15.54 6.89 13.78
N LYS A 315 15.41 8.21 13.90
CA LYS A 315 15.53 8.93 15.18
C LYS A 315 14.17 9.52 15.54
N PHE A 316 13.48 8.88 16.48
CA PHE A 316 12.25 9.41 17.06
C PHE A 316 12.59 10.12 18.37
N LYS A 317 12.48 11.46 18.38
CA LYS A 317 12.87 12.31 19.52
C LYS A 317 14.33 12.03 19.93
N LYS A 318 14.55 11.54 21.16
CA LYS A 318 15.87 11.19 21.71
C LYS A 318 16.26 9.72 21.48
N VAL A 319 15.37 8.89 20.94
CA VAL A 319 15.60 7.44 20.76
C VAL A 319 16.04 7.17 19.33
N VAL A 320 17.20 6.52 19.20
CA VAL A 320 17.71 6.05 17.91
C VAL A 320 17.30 4.60 17.73
N HIS A 321 16.41 4.35 16.76
CA HIS A 321 16.08 3.02 16.29
C HIS A 321 17.09 2.61 15.22
N LYS A 322 17.66 1.42 15.37
CA LYS A 322 18.63 0.89 14.41
C LYS A 322 17.99 0.38 13.11
N GLY A 323 16.66 0.36 13.02
CA GLY A 323 15.95 -0.34 11.95
C GLY A 323 16.07 -1.86 12.07
N VAL A 324 15.55 -2.58 11.09
CA VAL A 324 15.55 -4.04 11.10
C VAL A 324 16.81 -4.65 10.48
N SER A 325 17.05 -5.94 10.69
CA SER A 325 18.10 -6.68 10.00
C SER A 325 17.88 -6.70 8.48
N VAL A 326 18.96 -6.90 7.71
CA VAL A 326 18.89 -6.97 6.23
C VAL A 326 17.97 -8.10 5.79
N ARG A 327 18.06 -9.27 6.44
CA ARG A 327 17.22 -10.42 6.11
C ARG A 327 15.74 -10.14 6.37
N PHE A 328 15.42 -9.49 7.49
CA PHE A 328 14.04 -9.09 7.78
C PHE A 328 13.54 -8.08 6.75
N PHE A 329 14.34 -7.06 6.44
CA PHE A 329 14.02 -6.05 5.44
C PHE A 329 13.69 -6.67 4.08
N GLU A 330 14.58 -7.53 3.55
CA GLU A 330 14.38 -8.15 2.23
C GLU A 330 13.17 -9.09 2.21
N THR A 331 12.95 -9.83 3.30
CA THR A 331 11.76 -10.69 3.42
C THR A 331 10.49 -9.84 3.45
N TYR A 332 10.48 -8.75 4.21
CA TYR A 332 9.37 -7.80 4.26
C TYR A 332 9.07 -7.18 2.88
N MET A 333 10.10 -6.73 2.16
CA MET A 333 9.92 -6.12 0.84
C MET A 333 9.39 -7.14 -0.17
N ARG A 334 9.83 -8.41 -0.12
CA ARG A 334 9.29 -9.48 -0.97
C ARG A 334 7.82 -9.76 -0.71
N ILE A 335 7.43 -9.96 0.56
CA ILE A 335 6.04 -10.31 0.90
C ILE A 335 5.05 -9.15 0.71
N THR A 336 5.55 -7.91 0.59
CA THR A 336 4.76 -6.71 0.26
C THR A 336 4.80 -6.34 -1.23
N GLY A 337 5.56 -7.08 -2.05
CA GLY A 337 5.63 -6.86 -3.51
C GLY A 337 6.57 -5.73 -3.95
N ASN A 338 7.51 -5.31 -3.10
CA ASN A 338 8.45 -4.20 -3.33
C ASN A 338 9.91 -4.67 -3.52
N ASP A 339 10.14 -5.92 -3.90
CA ASP A 339 11.48 -6.51 -4.00
C ASP A 339 12.24 -6.22 -5.30
N ALA A 340 11.54 -5.85 -6.37
CA ALA A 340 12.12 -5.60 -7.70
C ALA A 340 13.26 -4.56 -7.69
N LEU A 341 13.18 -3.58 -6.78
CA LEU A 341 14.16 -2.49 -6.69
C LEU A 341 15.33 -2.77 -5.74
N LEU A 342 15.30 -3.86 -4.97
CA LEU A 342 16.36 -4.19 -4.00
C LEU A 342 17.73 -4.40 -4.64
N PRO A 343 17.87 -5.10 -5.79
CA PRO A 343 19.16 -5.24 -6.46
C PRO A 343 19.77 -3.88 -6.83
N TYR A 344 18.95 -2.95 -7.34
CA TYR A 344 19.39 -1.60 -7.65
C TYR A 344 19.82 -0.83 -6.40
N ALA A 345 19.06 -0.93 -5.31
CA ALA A 345 19.41 -0.26 -4.06
C ALA A 345 20.76 -0.74 -3.51
N ARG A 346 21.04 -2.05 -3.51
CA ARG A 346 22.33 -2.61 -3.09
C ARG A 346 23.48 -2.20 -4.01
N TYR A 347 23.25 -2.23 -5.32
CA TYR A 347 24.26 -1.85 -6.30
C TYR A 347 24.62 -0.36 -6.18
N ILE A 348 23.62 0.52 -6.11
CA ILE A 348 23.83 1.96 -5.95
C ILE A 348 24.51 2.28 -4.60
N ALA A 349 24.17 1.57 -3.52
CA ALA A 349 24.89 1.71 -2.24
C ALA A 349 26.39 1.41 -2.38
N THR A 350 26.76 0.47 -3.25
CA THR A 350 28.16 0.16 -3.60
C THR A 350 28.81 1.33 -4.35
N LEU A 351 28.12 1.86 -5.37
CA LEU A 351 28.59 3.04 -6.11
C LEU A 351 28.79 4.27 -5.20
N ILE A 352 27.91 4.48 -4.21
CA ILE A 352 28.09 5.56 -3.23
C ILE A 352 29.41 5.38 -2.48
N ARG A 353 29.76 4.17 -2.01
CA ARG A 353 31.01 3.96 -1.27
C ARG A 353 32.25 4.31 -2.09
N GLU A 354 32.21 4.03 -3.39
CA GLU A 354 33.33 4.24 -4.30
C GLU A 354 33.43 5.69 -4.79
N TYR A 355 32.31 6.33 -5.10
CA TYR A 355 32.29 7.60 -5.84
C TYR A 355 31.81 8.82 -5.05
N LYS A 356 31.34 8.65 -3.79
CA LYS A 356 30.87 9.76 -2.95
C LYS A 356 31.91 10.86 -2.81
N SER A 357 31.42 12.10 -2.75
CA SER A 357 32.24 13.25 -2.37
C SER A 357 32.42 13.31 -0.85
N ILE A 358 33.36 14.14 -0.40
CA ILE A 358 33.53 14.44 1.03
C ILE A 358 32.28 15.12 1.60
N SER A 359 31.63 16.00 0.82
CA SER A 359 30.36 16.62 1.22
C SER A 359 29.26 15.58 1.41
N PHE A 360 29.14 14.62 0.50
CA PHE A 360 28.14 13.57 0.61
C PHE A 360 28.40 12.67 1.83
N ASP A 361 29.65 12.28 2.08
CA ASP A 361 30.01 11.45 3.24
C ASP A 361 29.68 12.13 4.59
N SER A 362 29.76 13.47 4.64
CA SER A 362 29.58 14.24 5.87
C SER A 362 28.21 14.02 6.54
N TYR A 363 27.16 13.79 5.74
CA TYR A 363 25.80 13.59 6.25
C TYR A 363 25.25 12.17 6.02
N LEU A 364 25.91 11.32 5.22
CA LEU A 364 25.56 9.91 5.03
C LEU A 364 25.58 9.06 6.32
N ARG A 365 26.19 9.55 7.41
CA ARG A 365 26.14 8.90 8.72
C ARG A 365 24.80 9.12 9.45
N SER A 366 24.04 10.15 9.05
CA SER A 366 22.72 10.44 9.62
C SER A 366 21.70 9.37 9.24
N THR A 367 20.80 9.02 10.16
CA THR A 367 19.67 8.10 9.88
C THR A 367 18.68 8.69 8.87
N ALA A 368 18.63 10.02 8.76
CA ALA A 368 17.74 10.74 7.85
C ALA A 368 18.48 11.36 6.65
N ALA A 369 19.70 10.90 6.31
CA ALA A 369 20.51 11.49 5.24
C ALA A 369 19.76 11.60 3.90
N TRP A 370 18.90 10.63 3.60
CA TRP A 370 18.05 10.61 2.39
C TRP A 370 17.04 11.77 2.31
N GLN A 371 16.81 12.50 3.41
CA GLN A 371 15.96 13.69 3.47
C GLN A 371 16.74 14.99 3.27
N GLU A 372 18.08 14.93 3.24
CA GLU A 372 18.90 16.13 3.03
C GLU A 372 18.63 16.72 1.65
N LYS A 373 18.56 18.06 1.59
CA LYS A 373 18.23 18.80 0.35
C LYS A 373 19.14 18.42 -0.82
N ASP A 374 20.41 18.15 -0.52
CA ASP A 374 21.45 17.89 -1.50
C ASP A 374 21.60 16.39 -1.84
N TYR A 375 20.92 15.49 -1.12
CA TYR A 375 21.06 14.03 -1.30
C TYR A 375 20.86 13.60 -2.76
N ARG A 376 19.83 14.14 -3.42
CA ARG A 376 19.55 13.86 -4.83
C ARG A 376 20.69 14.31 -5.74
N ALA A 377 21.21 15.52 -5.53
CA ALA A 377 22.26 16.08 -6.38
C ALA A 377 23.58 15.31 -6.21
N ASP A 378 23.93 14.96 -4.97
CA ASP A 378 25.12 14.17 -4.66
C ASP A 378 24.99 12.73 -5.19
N LEU A 379 23.82 12.11 -5.05
CA LEU A 379 23.54 10.79 -5.64
C LEU A 379 23.64 10.83 -7.17
N GLN A 380 23.11 11.87 -7.81
CA GLN A 380 23.25 12.04 -9.26
C GLN A 380 24.72 12.17 -9.66
N ALA A 381 25.53 12.88 -8.88
CA ALA A 381 26.97 12.98 -9.14
C ALA A 381 27.68 11.61 -9.02
N VAL A 382 27.29 10.78 -8.05
CA VAL A 382 27.77 9.38 -7.93
C VAL A 382 27.42 8.58 -9.19
N LEU A 383 26.16 8.61 -9.63
CA LEU A 383 25.71 7.85 -10.81
C LEU A 383 26.37 8.33 -12.10
N VAL A 384 26.62 9.64 -12.25
CA VAL A 384 27.33 10.19 -13.40
C VAL A 384 28.80 9.77 -13.41
N LYS A 385 29.48 9.73 -12.25
CA LYS A 385 30.85 9.19 -12.15
C LYS A 385 30.88 7.71 -12.52
N ALA A 386 29.95 6.92 -11.96
CA ALA A 386 29.82 5.50 -12.32
C ALA A 386 29.55 5.29 -13.81
N ALA A 387 28.78 6.18 -14.46
CA ALA A 387 28.52 6.12 -15.89
C ALA A 387 29.80 6.36 -16.72
N ARG A 388 30.68 7.28 -16.30
CA ARG A 388 31.99 7.50 -16.95
C ARG A 388 32.88 6.27 -16.94
N ASP A 389 32.77 5.48 -15.89
CA ASP A 389 33.53 4.24 -15.73
C ASP A 389 32.82 3.02 -16.35
N GLY A 390 31.70 3.22 -17.06
CA GLY A 390 30.92 2.14 -17.68
C GLY A 390 30.15 1.26 -16.69
N ARG A 391 30.01 1.69 -15.43
CA ARG A 391 29.33 0.95 -14.35
C ARG A 391 27.90 1.40 -14.09
N TRP A 392 27.42 2.36 -14.87
CA TRP A 392 26.03 2.80 -14.86
C TRP A 392 25.64 3.24 -16.27
N SER A 393 24.38 3.05 -16.64
CA SER A 393 23.90 3.44 -17.96
C SER A 393 22.55 4.12 -17.93
N LEU A 394 22.18 4.75 -19.05
CA LEU A 394 20.84 5.32 -19.22
C LEU A 394 19.74 4.27 -19.01
N ALA A 395 19.94 3.03 -19.49
CA ALA A 395 18.95 1.97 -19.35
C ALA A 395 18.64 1.65 -17.87
N HIS A 396 19.67 1.56 -17.04
CA HIS A 396 19.51 1.37 -15.59
C HIS A 396 18.87 2.58 -14.92
N HIS A 397 19.25 3.79 -15.35
CA HIS A 397 18.68 5.03 -14.82
C HIS A 397 17.18 5.16 -15.13
N LEU A 398 16.76 4.79 -16.34
CA LEU A 398 15.36 4.78 -16.74
C LEU A 398 14.53 3.78 -15.93
N HIS A 399 15.12 2.65 -15.54
CA HIS A 399 14.42 1.61 -14.78
C HIS A 399 14.07 2.03 -13.35
N ILE A 400 14.88 2.90 -12.72
CA ILE A 400 14.69 3.32 -11.33
C ILE A 400 13.83 4.59 -11.17
N LEU A 401 13.27 5.13 -12.26
CA LEU A 401 12.45 6.33 -12.20
C LEU A 401 11.10 6.07 -11.52
N ASP A 402 10.70 6.98 -10.62
CA ASP A 402 9.39 6.92 -9.95
C ASP A 402 8.21 7.12 -10.94
N SER A 403 8.47 7.72 -12.11
CA SER A 403 7.46 8.03 -13.12
C SER A 403 8.03 7.96 -14.54
N GLN A 404 7.27 7.32 -15.43
CA GLN A 404 7.56 7.24 -16.87
C GLN A 404 6.72 8.23 -17.70
N HIS A 405 6.18 9.28 -17.07
CA HIS A 405 5.36 10.30 -17.73
C HIS A 405 6.17 11.51 -18.21
N LEU A 406 5.61 12.22 -19.18
CA LEU A 406 6.14 13.46 -19.72
C LEU A 406 5.46 14.70 -19.09
N PRO A 407 6.16 15.84 -18.99
CA PRO A 407 7.59 16.01 -19.28
C PRO A 407 8.48 15.28 -18.26
N VAL A 408 9.67 14.87 -18.71
CA VAL A 408 10.56 13.96 -17.98
C VAL A 408 10.87 14.43 -16.55
N ARG A 409 10.65 13.54 -15.57
CA ARG A 409 11.10 13.68 -14.19
C ARG A 409 12.10 12.56 -13.87
N SER A 410 13.31 12.94 -13.47
CA SER A 410 14.42 12.02 -13.12
C SER A 410 14.43 11.58 -11.65
N GLY A 411 13.28 11.70 -10.95
CA GLY A 411 13.19 11.35 -9.54
C GLY A 411 13.18 9.83 -9.33
N SER A 412 13.86 9.37 -8.28
CA SER A 412 13.88 7.98 -7.79
C SER A 412 13.75 7.94 -6.26
N TYR A 413 12.86 8.80 -5.73
CA TYR A 413 12.66 9.02 -4.30
C TYR A 413 12.25 7.75 -3.56
N GLN A 414 11.51 6.84 -4.23
CA GLN A 414 11.14 5.54 -3.65
C GLN A 414 12.38 4.72 -3.27
N LEU A 415 13.50 4.90 -4.00
CA LEU A 415 14.71 4.12 -3.80
C LEU A 415 15.66 4.69 -2.75
N TYR A 416 15.56 6.00 -2.44
CA TYR A 416 16.55 6.68 -1.59
C TYR A 416 16.66 6.07 -0.19
N ARG A 417 15.52 5.72 0.42
CA ARG A 417 15.50 5.08 1.74
C ARG A 417 16.17 3.70 1.71
N CYS A 418 15.92 2.92 0.67
CA CYS A 418 16.49 1.58 0.47
C CYS A 418 18.00 1.64 0.20
N ILE A 419 18.44 2.55 -0.67
CA ILE A 419 19.87 2.79 -0.92
C ILE A 419 20.57 3.16 0.38
N HIS A 420 20.00 4.09 1.12
CA HIS A 420 20.57 4.54 2.38
C HIS A 420 20.63 3.42 3.43
N PHE A 421 19.59 2.59 3.52
CA PHE A 421 19.56 1.41 4.37
C PHE A 421 20.74 0.47 4.10
N TYR A 422 20.92 0.07 2.84
CA TYR A 422 22.01 -0.83 2.46
C TYR A 422 23.39 -0.18 2.63
N TYR A 423 23.51 1.11 2.35
CA TYR A 423 24.73 1.87 2.61
C TYR A 423 25.09 1.80 4.10
N GLN A 424 24.16 2.11 5.00
CA GLN A 424 24.37 2.09 6.46
C GLN A 424 24.62 0.68 7.02
N ARG A 425 23.98 -0.35 6.44
CA ARG A 425 24.17 -1.75 6.84
C ARG A 425 25.44 -2.39 6.28
N ASN A 426 26.25 -1.63 5.57
CA ASN A 426 27.47 -2.07 4.91
C ASN A 426 27.26 -3.25 3.93
N VAL A 427 26.06 -3.38 3.36
CA VAL A 427 25.75 -4.40 2.34
C VAL A 427 26.09 -3.83 0.97
N SER A 428 26.76 -4.61 0.14
CA SER A 428 27.15 -4.24 -1.22
C SER A 428 26.79 -5.36 -2.19
N GLU A 429 26.48 -4.96 -3.41
CA GLU A 429 26.28 -5.82 -4.57
C GLU A 429 27.22 -5.32 -5.65
N THR A 430 28.11 -6.17 -6.13
CA THR A 430 29.08 -5.80 -7.18
C THR A 430 28.54 -6.07 -8.58
N VAL A 431 27.48 -6.87 -8.69
CA VAL A 431 26.84 -7.22 -9.95
C VAL A 431 25.77 -6.20 -10.28
N MET A 432 25.90 -5.56 -11.45
CA MET A 432 24.88 -4.63 -11.95
C MET A 432 23.59 -5.42 -12.28
N PRO A 433 22.42 -4.99 -11.79
CA PRO A 433 21.15 -5.65 -12.12
C PRO A 433 20.87 -5.63 -13.62
N SER A 434 20.08 -6.59 -14.12
CA SER A 434 19.63 -6.56 -15.51
C SER A 434 18.57 -5.47 -15.72
N ALA A 435 18.83 -4.53 -16.62
CA ALA A 435 17.81 -3.59 -17.09
C ALA A 435 16.94 -4.26 -18.17
N THR A 436 15.68 -4.57 -17.84
CA THR A 436 14.71 -5.03 -18.85
C THR A 436 14.30 -3.86 -19.74
N ALA A 437 14.38 -4.05 -21.06
CA ALA A 437 14.01 -3.05 -22.05
C ALA A 437 12.49 -2.87 -22.08
N THR A 438 11.97 -1.99 -21.23
CA THR A 438 10.57 -1.57 -21.29
C THR A 438 10.49 -0.30 -22.13
N THR A 439 9.70 -0.31 -23.20
CA THR A 439 9.44 0.89 -23.99
C THR A 439 8.55 1.83 -23.17
N SER A 440 8.99 3.08 -22.99
CA SER A 440 8.24 4.12 -22.28
C SER A 440 8.31 5.46 -23.03
N PRO A 441 7.36 6.38 -22.82
CA PRO A 441 7.41 7.71 -23.43
C PRO A 441 8.70 8.48 -23.08
N VAL A 442 9.16 8.37 -21.83
CA VAL A 442 10.42 8.98 -21.38
C VAL A 442 11.61 8.39 -22.15
N LYS A 443 11.66 7.07 -22.31
CA LYS A 443 12.72 6.40 -23.09
C LYS A 443 12.72 6.90 -24.54
N GLN A 444 11.55 6.92 -25.20
CA GLN A 444 11.45 7.38 -26.58
C GLN A 444 11.90 8.84 -26.75
N VAL A 445 11.52 9.73 -25.82
CA VAL A 445 11.98 11.14 -25.82
C VAL A 445 13.48 11.22 -25.59
N CYS A 446 14.06 10.43 -24.68
CA CYS A 446 15.51 10.37 -24.51
C CYS A 446 16.22 9.92 -25.79
N GLU A 447 15.77 8.84 -26.42
CA GLU A 447 16.36 8.32 -27.66
C GLU A 447 16.24 9.33 -28.82
N TRP A 448 15.09 9.99 -28.95
CA TRP A 448 14.87 11.06 -29.92
C TRP A 448 15.83 12.23 -29.70
N MET A 449 15.93 12.74 -28.46
CA MET A 449 16.83 13.84 -28.12
C MET A 449 18.30 13.46 -28.28
N ILE A 450 18.70 12.24 -27.93
CA ILE A 450 20.06 11.74 -28.14
C ILE A 450 20.38 11.70 -29.63
N ALA A 451 19.50 11.14 -30.46
CA ALA A 451 19.69 11.06 -31.90
C ALA A 451 19.84 12.45 -32.53
N LEU A 452 19.00 13.41 -32.11
CA LEU A 452 19.09 14.79 -32.56
C LEU A 452 20.42 15.44 -32.16
N ILE A 453 20.86 15.27 -30.91
CA ILE A 453 22.13 15.83 -30.43
C ILE A 453 23.33 15.19 -31.14
N GLN A 454 23.35 13.87 -31.33
CA GLN A 454 24.44 13.16 -32.00
C GLN A 454 24.61 13.60 -33.47
N GLN A 455 23.51 13.99 -34.12
CA GLN A 455 23.50 14.42 -35.52
C GLN A 455 23.59 15.95 -35.71
N ASP A 456 23.62 16.73 -34.62
CA ASP A 456 23.71 18.19 -34.68
C ASP A 456 25.15 18.66 -34.93
N GLU A 457 25.32 19.69 -35.75
CA GLU A 457 26.64 20.28 -36.04
C GLU A 457 27.35 20.87 -34.79
N LEU A 458 26.58 21.22 -33.74
CA LEU A 458 27.10 21.71 -32.44
C LEU A 458 27.02 20.65 -31.34
N SER A 459 26.94 19.35 -31.71
CA SER A 459 26.87 18.23 -30.76
C SER A 459 27.96 18.30 -29.68
N TRP A 460 29.20 18.62 -30.07
CA TRP A 460 30.34 18.72 -29.16
C TRP A 460 30.10 19.75 -28.03
N LYS A 461 29.45 20.88 -28.35
CA LYS A 461 29.16 21.94 -27.38
C LYS A 461 28.04 21.52 -26.45
N ILE A 462 26.94 20.98 -27.00
CA ILE A 462 25.80 20.49 -26.20
C ILE A 462 26.26 19.39 -25.24
N THR A 463 27.08 18.47 -25.74
CA THR A 463 27.65 17.36 -24.95
C THR A 463 28.60 17.87 -23.87
N ALA A 464 29.46 18.85 -24.18
CA ALA A 464 30.33 19.47 -23.18
C ALA A 464 29.54 20.17 -22.08
N ASP A 465 28.49 20.93 -22.42
CA ASP A 465 27.65 21.60 -21.43
C ASP A 465 26.80 20.61 -20.61
N LEU A 466 26.34 19.50 -21.21
CA LEU A 466 25.60 18.44 -20.51
C LEU A 466 26.47 17.66 -19.52
N THR A 467 27.74 17.44 -19.85
CA THR A 467 28.67 16.68 -19.01
C THR A 467 29.31 17.54 -17.90
N ASP A 468 29.20 18.86 -18.00
CA ASP A 468 29.66 19.84 -17.02
C ASP A 468 28.72 19.88 -15.78
N PRO A 469 29.26 19.65 -14.56
CA PRO A 469 28.46 19.66 -13.33
C PRO A 469 27.74 20.97 -13.00
N GLN A 470 28.21 22.11 -13.51
CA GLN A 470 27.67 23.45 -13.22
C GLN A 470 26.68 23.91 -14.30
N ARG A 471 26.84 23.44 -15.54
CA ARG A 471 26.07 23.94 -16.69
C ARG A 471 24.93 23.03 -17.13
N TYR A 472 24.96 21.73 -16.81
CA TYR A 472 24.01 20.77 -17.39
C TYR A 472 22.53 21.12 -17.21
N LEU A 473 22.12 21.71 -16.07
CA LEU A 473 20.73 22.13 -15.82
C LEU A 473 20.27 23.28 -16.73
N GLN A 474 21.21 24.07 -17.24
CA GLN A 474 20.95 25.26 -18.03
C GLN A 474 20.88 24.97 -19.53
N VAL A 475 21.30 23.78 -19.98
CA VAL A 475 21.29 23.38 -21.39
C VAL A 475 19.90 23.53 -22.00
N VAL A 476 19.82 24.25 -23.11
CA VAL A 476 18.58 24.55 -23.88
C VAL A 476 18.68 23.93 -25.27
N TYR A 477 17.57 23.42 -25.78
CA TYR A 477 17.52 22.69 -27.05
C TYR A 477 16.86 23.46 -28.19
N THR A 478 16.38 24.67 -27.98
CA THR A 478 15.55 25.42 -28.94
C THR A 478 16.27 25.70 -30.27
N GLU A 479 17.55 26.08 -30.22
CA GLU A 479 18.34 26.32 -31.43
C GLU A 479 18.68 25.01 -32.17
N MET A 480 18.98 23.95 -31.43
CA MET A 480 19.20 22.61 -32.01
C MET A 480 17.93 22.10 -32.70
N LEU A 481 16.77 22.24 -32.07
CA LEU A 481 15.48 21.87 -32.66
C LEU A 481 15.18 22.67 -33.94
N CYS A 482 15.51 23.96 -33.98
CA CYS A 482 15.37 24.75 -35.20
C CYS A 482 16.35 24.33 -36.30
N ARG A 483 17.59 23.97 -35.99
CA ARG A 483 18.51 23.41 -37.00
C ARG A 483 18.03 22.06 -37.52
N ALA A 484 17.39 21.26 -36.66
CA ALA A 484 16.81 19.96 -36.99
C ALA A 484 15.36 20.03 -37.52
N TYR A 485 14.90 21.20 -38.01
CA TYR A 485 13.51 21.42 -38.43
C TYR A 485 12.98 20.44 -39.49
N ASP A 486 13.88 19.83 -40.24
CA ASP A 486 13.63 18.92 -41.34
C ASP A 486 13.61 17.45 -40.91
N ARG A 487 13.91 17.16 -39.64
CA ARG A 487 14.03 15.81 -39.08
C ARG A 487 12.70 15.26 -38.54
N PRO A 488 12.50 13.93 -38.56
CA PRO A 488 11.30 13.31 -38.01
C PRO A 488 11.04 13.69 -36.55
N GLY A 489 9.78 14.01 -36.23
CA GLY A 489 9.34 14.31 -34.88
C GLY A 489 9.67 15.72 -34.39
N VAL A 490 10.35 16.55 -35.17
CA VAL A 490 10.60 17.96 -34.82
C VAL A 490 9.40 18.81 -35.24
N GLU A 491 8.28 18.65 -34.53
CA GLU A 491 7.02 19.39 -34.72
C GLU A 491 6.63 20.12 -33.43
N LEU A 492 5.82 21.18 -33.54
CA LEU A 492 5.37 21.96 -32.37
C LEU A 492 4.66 21.08 -31.34
N GLU A 493 3.82 20.17 -31.82
CA GLU A 493 3.09 19.20 -31.03
C GLU A 493 4.06 18.31 -30.25
N THR A 494 4.97 17.63 -30.95
CA THR A 494 5.95 16.74 -30.31
C THR A 494 6.83 17.46 -29.29
N ILE A 495 7.31 18.66 -29.64
CA ILE A 495 8.16 19.46 -28.74
C ILE A 495 7.38 19.87 -27.49
N PHE A 496 6.12 20.29 -27.66
CA PHE A 496 5.24 20.63 -26.55
C PHE A 496 5.00 19.41 -25.65
N HIS A 497 4.67 18.25 -26.24
CA HIS A 497 4.49 17.00 -25.50
C HIS A 497 5.70 16.63 -24.66
N ALA A 498 6.86 16.61 -25.31
CA ALA A 498 8.07 16.04 -24.75
C ALA A 498 8.69 16.95 -23.69
N LEU A 499 8.66 18.27 -23.91
CA LEU A 499 9.52 19.21 -23.19
C LEU A 499 8.76 20.25 -22.36
N MET A 500 7.44 20.40 -22.52
CA MET A 500 6.68 21.45 -21.82
C MET A 500 5.77 20.91 -20.72
N ASP A 501 5.64 21.70 -19.65
CA ASP A 501 4.62 21.50 -18.63
C ASP A 501 3.28 22.00 -19.17
N PRO A 502 2.28 21.12 -19.40
CA PRO A 502 1.01 21.55 -19.98
C PRO A 502 0.21 22.49 -19.09
N LYS A 503 0.51 22.56 -17.78
CA LYS A 503 -0.17 23.47 -16.85
C LYS A 503 0.49 24.85 -16.80
N LYS A 504 1.82 24.90 -16.98
CA LYS A 504 2.63 26.14 -16.85
C LYS A 504 3.10 26.70 -18.18
N TYR A 505 2.95 25.96 -19.28
CA TYR A 505 3.44 26.31 -20.61
C TYR A 505 4.92 26.72 -20.61
N ALA A 506 5.72 26.04 -19.78
CA ALA A 506 7.15 26.32 -19.60
C ALA A 506 7.97 25.05 -19.83
N PHE A 507 9.18 25.22 -20.37
CA PHE A 507 10.11 24.12 -20.59
C PHE A 507 10.52 23.46 -19.27
N ARG A 508 10.36 22.15 -19.17
CA ARG A 508 10.78 21.30 -18.05
C ARG A 508 11.95 20.43 -18.49
N ARG A 509 13.14 21.02 -18.51
CA ARG A 509 14.36 20.36 -19.02
C ARG A 509 15.21 19.65 -17.97
N ALA A 510 15.13 20.03 -16.69
CA ALA A 510 16.03 19.52 -15.66
C ALA A 510 16.10 17.99 -15.59
N GLY A 511 14.95 17.31 -15.62
CA GLY A 511 14.91 15.85 -15.57
C GLY A 511 15.49 15.19 -16.82
N LEU A 512 15.18 15.71 -18.00
CA LEU A 512 15.77 15.26 -19.26
C LEU A 512 17.29 15.47 -19.27
N ASN A 513 17.76 16.65 -18.84
CA ASN A 513 19.18 16.98 -18.81
C ASN A 513 19.95 16.04 -17.86
N GLU A 514 19.36 15.63 -16.73
CA GLU A 514 19.96 14.64 -15.83
C GLU A 514 20.14 13.26 -16.51
N LEU A 515 19.14 12.80 -17.27
CA LEU A 515 19.21 11.54 -18.03
C LEU A 515 20.22 11.62 -19.18
N LEU A 516 20.17 12.70 -19.98
CA LEU A 516 21.10 12.92 -21.08
C LEU A 516 22.53 13.06 -20.57
N ARG A 517 22.74 13.72 -19.43
CA ARG A 517 24.05 13.80 -18.79
C ARG A 517 24.61 12.42 -18.44
N VAL A 518 23.77 11.50 -17.92
CA VAL A 518 24.19 10.11 -17.70
C VAL A 518 24.60 9.49 -19.02
N PHE A 519 23.77 9.61 -20.06
CA PHE A 519 24.04 9.02 -21.36
C PHE A 519 25.36 9.49 -21.98
N PHE A 520 25.55 10.81 -22.08
CA PHE A 520 26.71 11.43 -22.70
C PHE A 520 27.98 11.36 -21.85
N SER A 521 27.86 10.96 -20.58
CA SER A 521 29.03 10.67 -19.74
C SER A 521 29.57 9.26 -19.94
N GLN A 522 28.85 8.36 -20.63
CA GLN A 522 29.30 6.98 -20.84
C GLN A 522 30.48 6.90 -21.82
N PRO A 523 31.41 5.95 -21.63
CA PRO A 523 32.52 5.72 -22.54
C PRO A 523 32.03 5.18 -23.89
N GLU A 524 31.04 4.29 -23.86
CA GLU A 524 30.39 3.74 -25.05
C GLU A 524 28.99 4.35 -25.21
N GLN A 525 28.76 4.99 -26.36
CA GLN A 525 27.50 5.66 -26.67
C GLN A 525 26.82 4.96 -27.84
N GLN A 526 25.67 4.35 -27.56
CA GLN A 526 24.81 3.80 -28.60
C GLN A 526 24.40 4.90 -29.60
N GLN A 527 24.46 4.58 -30.89
CA GLN A 527 23.97 5.46 -31.94
C GLN A 527 22.48 5.26 -32.13
N TYR A 528 21.71 6.34 -32.09
CA TYR A 528 20.27 6.30 -32.32
C TYR A 528 19.92 6.91 -33.68
N THR A 529 18.94 6.31 -34.34
CA THR A 529 18.33 6.92 -35.53
C THR A 529 17.25 7.88 -35.09
N VAL A 530 17.17 9.06 -35.71
CA VAL A 530 16.10 10.02 -35.42
C VAL A 530 14.76 9.42 -35.82
N ARG A 531 13.92 9.15 -34.83
CA ARG A 531 12.54 8.71 -34.99
C ARG A 531 11.65 9.61 -34.15
N ALA A 532 10.47 9.94 -34.68
CA ALA A 532 9.49 10.66 -33.89
C ALA A 532 9.05 9.79 -32.70
N PRO A 533 9.01 10.34 -31.47
CA PRO A 533 8.40 9.62 -30.36
C PRO A 533 6.92 9.38 -30.66
N GLU A 534 6.42 8.22 -30.28
CA GLU A 534 5.01 7.88 -30.39
C GLU A 534 4.21 8.80 -29.48
N GLN A 535 3.17 9.40 -30.04
CA GLN A 535 2.22 10.22 -29.31
C GLN A 535 1.04 9.33 -28.92
N PRO A 536 0.76 9.13 -27.62
CA PRO A 536 -0.41 8.38 -27.19
C PRO A 536 -1.69 9.01 -27.77
N ALA A 537 -2.69 8.20 -28.12
CA ALA A 537 -3.96 8.72 -28.65
C ALA A 537 -4.69 9.67 -27.68
N GLU A 538 -4.44 9.50 -26.39
CA GLU A 538 -4.95 10.38 -25.31
C GLU A 538 -4.24 11.73 -25.24
N TRP A 539 -3.15 11.89 -25.98
CA TRP A 539 -2.38 13.12 -26.06
C TRP A 539 -2.84 13.94 -27.26
N GLU A 540 -3.95 14.67 -27.09
CA GLU A 540 -4.27 15.81 -27.94
C GLU A 540 -4.09 17.10 -27.14
N PRO A 541 -3.35 18.10 -27.66
CA PRO A 541 -3.30 19.41 -27.03
C PRO A 541 -4.73 19.96 -26.91
N ALA A 542 -5.04 20.64 -25.80
CA ALA A 542 -6.34 21.29 -25.65
C ALA A 542 -6.63 22.21 -26.85
N THR A 543 -7.91 22.40 -27.21
CA THR A 543 -8.32 23.16 -28.39
C THR A 543 -7.66 24.55 -28.45
N ALA A 544 -7.47 25.21 -27.31
CA ALA A 544 -6.79 26.50 -27.23
C ALA A 544 -5.30 26.43 -27.59
N VAL A 545 -4.60 25.35 -27.22
CA VAL A 545 -3.20 25.10 -27.62
C VAL A 545 -3.11 24.83 -29.12
N GLN A 546 -4.02 24.02 -29.65
CA GLN A 546 -4.09 23.77 -31.09
C GLN A 546 -4.38 25.05 -31.88
N GLN A 547 -5.24 25.92 -31.36
CA GLN A 547 -5.49 27.23 -31.96
C GLN A 547 -4.24 28.10 -31.92
N TRP A 548 -3.54 28.15 -30.78
CA TRP A 548 -2.29 28.89 -30.65
C TRP A 548 -1.22 28.43 -31.65
N PHE A 549 -1.06 27.11 -31.83
CA PHE A 549 -0.13 26.58 -32.84
C PHE A 549 -0.56 26.92 -34.26
N ARG A 550 -1.86 26.90 -34.55
CA ARG A 550 -2.40 27.31 -35.85
C ARG A 550 -2.15 28.80 -36.12
N ASP A 551 -2.34 29.66 -35.14
CA ASP A 551 -2.10 31.10 -35.25
C ASP A 551 -0.62 31.41 -35.51
N ILE A 552 0.29 30.73 -34.80
CA ILE A 552 1.74 30.85 -35.04
C ILE A 552 2.09 30.43 -36.47
N ARG A 553 1.55 29.31 -36.95
CA ARG A 553 1.80 28.81 -38.32
C ARG A 553 1.22 29.75 -39.38
N ALA A 554 0.03 30.29 -39.15
CA ALA A 554 -0.63 31.21 -40.05
C ALA A 554 0.15 32.52 -40.17
N LEU A 555 0.57 33.11 -39.04
CA LEU A 555 1.46 34.28 -39.05
C LEU A 555 2.76 33.99 -39.81
N ALA A 556 3.37 32.81 -39.60
CA ALA A 556 4.59 32.43 -40.31
C ALA A 556 4.37 32.36 -41.84
N ALA A 557 3.23 31.84 -42.29
CA ALA A 557 2.86 31.75 -43.70
C ALA A 557 2.63 33.13 -44.31
N ASP A 558 1.88 34.01 -43.64
CA ASP A 558 1.63 35.37 -44.11
C ASP A 558 2.94 36.18 -44.19
N TYR A 559 3.82 36.03 -43.21
CA TYR A 559 5.11 36.70 -43.22
C TYR A 559 6.03 36.19 -44.34
N GLN A 560 6.01 34.89 -44.63
CA GLN A 560 6.75 34.33 -45.78
C GLN A 560 6.20 34.91 -47.10
N ALA A 561 4.88 34.96 -47.26
CA ALA A 561 4.22 35.51 -48.43
C ALA A 561 4.60 36.98 -48.65
N TYR A 562 4.54 37.80 -47.60
CA TYR A 562 5.06 39.16 -47.60
C TYR A 562 6.52 39.20 -48.08
N TYR A 563 7.40 38.41 -47.46
CA TYR A 563 8.83 38.48 -47.74
C TYR A 563 9.15 38.09 -49.19
N TYR A 564 8.45 37.09 -49.72
CA TYR A 564 8.61 36.65 -51.11
C TYR A 564 8.04 37.62 -52.14
N ASP A 565 7.02 38.40 -51.80
CA ASP A 565 6.49 39.45 -52.69
C ASP A 565 7.41 40.69 -52.65
N ALA A 566 7.74 41.17 -51.44
CA ALA A 566 8.50 42.40 -51.24
C ALA A 566 9.94 42.34 -51.77
N TYR A 567 10.57 41.16 -51.71
CA TYR A 567 11.96 40.96 -52.13
C TYR A 567 12.10 40.06 -53.37
N ARG A 568 11.02 39.87 -54.14
CA ARG A 568 11.05 39.13 -55.41
C ARG A 568 12.05 39.75 -56.39
N HIS A 569 12.80 38.92 -57.11
CA HIS A 569 13.70 39.42 -58.15
C HIS A 569 12.88 40.04 -59.29
N ARG A 570 13.11 41.33 -59.57
CA ARG A 570 12.29 42.11 -60.52
C ARG A 570 12.34 41.57 -61.95
N GLU A 571 13.49 41.01 -62.35
CA GLU A 571 13.71 40.56 -63.74
C GLU A 571 13.34 39.09 -63.96
N THR A 572 13.49 38.23 -62.96
CA THR A 572 13.30 36.77 -63.11
C THR A 572 12.04 36.26 -62.40
N GLY A 573 11.39 37.08 -61.58
CA GLY A 573 10.24 36.69 -60.78
C GLY A 573 10.54 35.68 -59.66
N VAL A 574 11.80 35.25 -59.52
CA VAL A 574 12.20 34.20 -58.57
C VAL A 574 12.15 34.74 -57.13
N PRO A 575 11.51 34.01 -56.19
CA PRO A 575 11.52 34.38 -54.78
C PRO A 575 12.94 34.33 -54.16
N PRO A 576 13.21 35.16 -53.14
CA PRO A 576 14.54 35.34 -52.56
C PRO A 576 14.88 34.27 -51.51
N TYR A 577 14.81 32.98 -51.88
CA TYR A 577 14.93 31.83 -50.98
C TYR A 577 16.14 31.89 -50.04
N GLY A 578 17.35 32.10 -50.58
CA GLY A 578 18.57 32.16 -49.78
C GLY A 578 18.68 33.42 -48.88
N LYS A 579 18.00 34.51 -49.24
CA LYS A 579 17.92 35.71 -48.37
C LYS A 579 16.93 35.47 -47.23
N PHE A 580 15.79 34.86 -47.52
CA PHE A 580 14.79 34.46 -46.54
C PHE A 580 15.37 33.47 -45.52
N PHE A 581 16.03 32.41 -45.97
CA PHE A 581 16.66 31.43 -45.06
C PHE A 581 17.68 32.08 -44.12
N ARG A 582 18.54 32.96 -44.64
CA ARG A 582 19.49 33.73 -43.81
C ARG A 582 18.80 34.63 -42.81
N MET A 583 17.72 35.30 -43.22
CA MET A 583 16.91 36.14 -42.32
C MET A 583 16.27 35.30 -41.21
N VAL A 584 15.63 34.17 -41.53
CA VAL A 584 15.01 33.29 -40.53
C VAL A 584 16.04 32.77 -39.53
N ASN A 585 17.22 32.36 -40.00
CA ASN A 585 18.31 31.93 -39.12
C ASN A 585 18.83 33.04 -38.21
N SER A 586 18.72 34.30 -38.63
CA SER A 586 19.11 35.47 -37.83
C SER A 586 18.09 35.87 -36.76
N ILE A 587 16.89 35.26 -36.73
CA ILE A 587 15.89 35.54 -35.70
C ILE A 587 16.44 35.07 -34.34
N PRO A 588 16.59 35.98 -33.36
CA PRO A 588 17.03 35.61 -32.02
C PRO A 588 15.92 34.87 -31.29
N GLN A 589 16.25 33.80 -30.56
CA GLN A 589 15.28 33.05 -29.76
C GLN A 589 15.16 33.52 -28.31
N GLU A 590 16.20 34.17 -27.78
CA GLU A 590 16.30 34.55 -26.37
C GLU A 590 16.79 35.99 -26.25
N SER A 591 15.88 36.96 -26.00
CA SER A 591 16.14 38.33 -25.50
C SER A 591 15.02 39.32 -25.89
N GLY A 592 15.10 40.56 -25.38
CA GLY A 592 14.31 41.68 -25.89
C GLY A 592 14.52 41.99 -27.39
N LEU A 593 15.61 41.49 -28.01
CA LEU A 593 15.81 41.60 -29.46
C LEU A 593 14.79 40.78 -30.24
N PHE A 594 14.30 39.67 -29.67
CA PHE A 594 13.21 38.91 -30.30
C PHE A 594 11.94 39.74 -30.35
N LEU A 595 11.58 40.48 -29.28
CA LEU A 595 10.40 41.34 -29.28
C LEU A 595 10.48 42.43 -30.35
N TYR A 596 11.65 43.03 -30.55
CA TYR A 596 11.87 44.00 -31.61
C TYR A 596 11.64 43.37 -32.99
N ARG A 597 12.26 42.21 -33.25
CA ARG A 597 12.10 41.47 -34.51
C ARG A 597 10.67 40.99 -34.73
N PHE A 598 10.00 40.58 -33.67
CA PHE A 598 8.62 40.13 -33.73
C PHE A 598 7.66 41.27 -34.09
N ARG A 599 7.87 42.48 -33.53
CA ARG A 599 7.11 43.68 -33.94
C ARG A 599 7.35 44.02 -35.41
N GLU A 600 8.60 43.97 -35.87
CA GLU A 600 8.93 44.18 -37.29
C GLU A 600 8.23 43.15 -38.19
N ILE A 601 8.18 41.87 -37.78
CA ILE A 601 7.44 40.81 -38.47
C ILE A 601 5.94 41.15 -38.53
N LEU A 602 5.33 41.53 -37.40
CA LEU A 602 3.92 41.89 -37.33
C LEU A 602 3.58 43.10 -38.20
N ASP A 603 4.32 44.20 -38.07
CA ASP A 603 4.06 45.45 -38.79
C ASP A 603 4.15 45.25 -40.30
N ASN A 604 5.21 44.57 -40.76
CA ASN A 604 5.40 44.27 -42.18
C ASN A 604 4.30 43.35 -42.72
N THR A 605 3.93 42.31 -41.96
CA THR A 605 2.87 41.37 -42.37
C THR A 605 1.52 42.06 -42.42
N ASN A 606 1.18 42.87 -41.42
CA ASN A 606 -0.09 43.59 -41.36
C ASN A 606 -0.23 44.64 -42.47
N ASN A 607 0.85 45.37 -42.77
CA ASN A 607 0.87 46.32 -43.89
C ASN A 607 0.64 45.59 -45.22
N TYR A 608 1.31 44.46 -45.43
CA TYR A 608 1.14 43.63 -46.61
C TYR A 608 -0.30 43.09 -46.74
N LEU A 609 -0.87 42.54 -45.67
CA LEU A 609 -2.23 42.02 -45.66
C LEU A 609 -3.25 43.11 -45.99
N LYS A 610 -3.06 44.33 -45.45
CA LYS A 610 -3.88 45.50 -45.74
C LYS A 610 -3.80 45.90 -47.21
N GLU A 611 -2.61 45.90 -47.81
CA GLU A 611 -2.40 46.17 -49.25
C GLU A 611 -3.10 45.14 -50.14
N LYS A 612 -3.19 43.88 -49.71
CA LYS A 612 -3.92 42.80 -50.40
C LYS A 612 -5.43 42.77 -50.09
N GLY A 613 -5.94 43.72 -49.31
CA GLY A 613 -7.36 43.86 -49.00
C GLY A 613 -7.90 42.91 -47.91
N HIS A 614 -7.02 42.28 -47.13
CA HIS A 614 -7.44 41.49 -45.97
C HIS A 614 -7.85 42.40 -44.81
N SER A 615 -8.96 42.07 -44.15
CA SER A 615 -9.47 42.82 -42.99
C SER A 615 -8.88 42.38 -41.65
N GLN A 616 -8.15 41.27 -41.62
CA GLN A 616 -7.55 40.71 -40.41
C GLN A 616 -6.13 41.25 -40.23
N SER A 617 -5.80 41.59 -38.98
CA SER A 617 -4.46 42.01 -38.57
C SER A 617 -3.99 41.16 -37.41
N TRP A 618 -2.75 40.69 -37.47
CA TRP A 618 -2.08 40.01 -36.37
C TRP A 618 -1.77 40.98 -35.23
N SER A 619 -1.81 40.49 -33.99
CA SER A 619 -1.46 41.26 -32.79
C SER A 619 -0.40 40.53 -31.97
N ASP A 620 0.08 41.18 -30.91
CA ASP A 620 1.03 40.62 -29.97
C ASP A 620 0.43 39.52 -29.08
N SER A 621 -0.87 39.23 -29.17
CA SER A 621 -1.52 38.14 -28.43
C SER A 621 -0.88 36.77 -28.70
N ILE A 622 -0.25 36.58 -29.86
CA ILE A 622 0.48 35.35 -30.22
C ILE A 622 1.65 35.05 -29.27
N LEU A 623 2.23 36.07 -28.62
CA LEU A 623 3.31 35.91 -27.65
C LEU A 623 2.84 35.28 -26.32
N TYR A 624 1.53 35.22 -26.11
CA TYR A 624 0.92 34.73 -24.88
C TYR A 624 0.41 33.31 -25.07
N ASN A 625 0.64 32.47 -24.07
CA ASN A 625 0.10 31.12 -24.04
C ASN A 625 -1.44 31.17 -23.84
N PRO A 626 -2.14 30.03 -23.94
CA PRO A 626 -3.59 29.97 -23.72
C PRO A 626 -4.10 30.40 -22.33
N ASN A 627 -3.22 30.48 -21.32
CA ASN A 627 -3.56 31.03 -20.01
C ASN A 627 -3.39 32.55 -19.93
N GLY A 628 -2.86 33.19 -20.98
CA GLY A 628 -2.55 34.62 -21.01
C GLY A 628 -1.18 34.98 -20.42
N ASP A 629 -0.31 34.00 -20.13
CA ASP A 629 1.06 34.30 -19.69
C ASP A 629 2.00 34.46 -20.89
N LEU A 630 2.95 35.38 -20.77
CA LEU A 630 3.96 35.61 -21.80
C LEU A 630 4.86 34.36 -21.97
N ALA A 631 4.87 33.76 -23.17
CA ALA A 631 5.60 32.55 -23.50
C ALA A 631 6.67 32.81 -24.57
N LEU A 632 7.54 33.79 -24.32
CA LEU A 632 8.48 34.33 -25.29
C LEU A 632 9.41 33.26 -25.90
N LEU A 633 10.01 32.42 -25.05
CA LEU A 633 10.97 31.40 -25.47
C LEU A 633 10.33 30.37 -26.41
N PHE A 634 9.13 29.89 -26.06
CA PHE A 634 8.41 28.94 -26.91
C PHE A 634 7.96 29.60 -28.21
N THR A 635 7.36 30.78 -28.14
CA THR A 635 6.83 31.48 -29.33
C THR A 635 7.94 31.83 -30.32
N GLY A 636 9.10 32.29 -29.84
CA GLY A 636 10.25 32.57 -30.69
C GLY A 636 10.80 31.33 -31.38
N MET A 637 10.93 30.23 -30.64
CA MET A 637 11.31 28.94 -31.22
C MET A 637 10.25 28.45 -32.23
N ALA A 638 8.97 28.51 -31.88
CA ALA A 638 7.86 28.01 -32.68
C ALA A 638 7.69 28.79 -34.00
N LEU A 639 7.81 30.11 -33.96
CA LEU A 639 7.77 30.96 -35.16
C LEU A 639 8.96 30.67 -36.08
N LYS A 640 10.18 30.62 -35.54
CA LYS A 640 11.38 30.30 -36.31
C LYS A 640 11.28 28.91 -36.94
N LEU A 641 10.85 27.91 -36.17
CA LEU A 641 10.64 26.55 -36.65
C LEU A 641 9.59 26.49 -37.77
N SER A 642 8.47 27.20 -37.62
CA SER A 642 7.40 27.25 -38.63
C SER A 642 7.89 27.88 -39.95
N LEU A 643 8.65 28.98 -39.87
CA LEU A 643 9.26 29.63 -41.04
C LEU A 643 10.27 28.73 -41.76
N LEU A 644 11.08 27.96 -41.01
CA LEU A 644 12.02 27.00 -41.58
C LEU A 644 11.30 25.83 -42.29
N LYS A 645 10.23 25.30 -41.70
CA LYS A 645 9.40 24.26 -42.34
C LYS A 645 8.75 24.74 -43.62
N LEU A 646 8.20 25.96 -43.61
CA LEU A 646 7.63 26.59 -44.81
C LEU A 646 8.67 26.79 -45.92
N TYR A 647 9.90 27.19 -45.55
CA TYR A 647 11.01 27.29 -46.49
C TYR A 647 11.29 25.95 -47.18
N LYS A 648 11.40 24.84 -46.43
CA LYS A 648 11.62 23.51 -47.00
C LYS A 648 10.46 23.04 -47.86
N HIS A 649 9.22 23.20 -47.40
CA HIS A 649 8.04 22.84 -48.18
C HIS A 649 8.03 23.57 -49.54
N THR A 650 8.42 24.84 -49.57
CA THR A 650 8.49 25.64 -50.80
C THR A 650 9.59 25.14 -51.75
N LEU A 651 10.71 24.64 -51.23
CA LEU A 651 11.78 24.05 -52.05
C LEU A 651 11.37 22.69 -52.64
N GLU A 652 10.67 21.85 -51.88
CA GLU A 652 10.25 20.51 -52.32
C GLU A 652 9.15 20.54 -53.39
N HIS A 653 8.36 21.62 -53.45
CA HIS A 653 7.23 21.78 -54.38
C HIS A 653 7.54 22.73 -55.55
N GLN A 654 8.82 23.01 -55.82
CA GLN A 654 9.19 23.72 -57.03
C GLN A 654 8.92 22.84 -58.26
N PRO A 655 8.27 23.35 -59.33
CA PRO A 655 8.28 22.65 -60.60
C PRO A 655 9.73 22.48 -61.04
N ALA A 656 10.14 21.24 -61.37
CA ALA A 656 11.45 20.96 -61.92
C ALA A 656 11.64 21.83 -63.18
N THR A 657 12.37 22.93 -63.04
CA THR A 657 12.68 23.78 -64.20
C THR A 657 13.75 23.02 -64.98
N PRO A 658 13.57 22.74 -66.29
CA PRO A 658 14.60 22.08 -67.08
C PRO A 658 15.82 23.00 -67.09
N ILE A 659 16.97 22.45 -66.75
CA ILE A 659 18.26 23.11 -66.96
C ILE A 659 18.40 23.28 -68.48
N LEU A 660 18.43 24.54 -68.93
CA LEU A 660 18.94 24.92 -70.26
C LEU A 660 20.29 25.60 -70.07
#